data_AF-A0A1V6UHV1-F1
#
_entry.id   AF-A0A1V6UHV1-F1
#
_cell.length_a   1.000
_cell.length_b   1.000
_cell.length_c   1.000
_cell.angle_alpha   90.00
_cell.angle_beta   90.00
_cell.angle_gamma   90.00
#
_symmetry.space_group_name_H-M   'P 1'
#
loop_
_entity.id
_entity.type
_entity.pdbx_description
1 polymer ?
#
loop_
_entity_poly.entity_id
_entity_poly.type
_entity_poly.pdbx_seq_one_letter_code
_entity_poly.pdbx_strand_id
1 'polypeptide(L)'
;MPMLVRPPKRKLHEVEPLDDGPRKYSSDVVTSTAVHLSSRSPSRRSSEHREASGDSRPSSRRELPSNRGSPVLFEHGHLQTPRTFSRKASIVLIGIRGTGKSSLAVILAATSGRRLIDADRYFQQIVGCSRAVFRKENDGSVYRQQEARVFESMLADNQEGCVIACGAGSMESNGQRLLREFAQTHPVIHIIRDPESIQSYLKAWDTEKVRHFLELSGPIYRGCSNLEFFNLSEARSDGLGDDSDNSSPTHRIEPRSHTPIPFLTLKRVQRDFLRFIAFITGDIAELNSQHASFPLSLLPVESRMYTSAVSVPFSRLCEKGMDIEQLEFTADAFELAIDVTDPSGQPSLSSSLADSISQVVAVIRRNIIVPLIYHVESYTTPKGSLSPSQVPVRCTDETYLNLVRHGLRLSTGFLTVDLTRDDNTISQIISASGRTRIIGHFEAFRPLPGGWDGDEYMKVYERARSLGCDIVRLCQPAEIPEDNLAVQRFRHRIQSLPTAGLSLIAYNTGPLGRMSRCFNPILSPVTHPSLVTELPTHLRSWITAREAQKALYSSFALDPMQFFVFGANTTYSMSPAMHNTAFKICGLPHNYSIHQSPTLRGLNDLVENQYFGGSSVSLPYKTECIPLLHSMSTHARAIGAINTLIPIRNLEDLDDTRLQESSIFLQKSRAGPIKGLHGDNTDWIGICNCIRRGLSPANAVRSSSAGLVIGSGGMARAAIYSMIHLGVQNIFIYNRTFTNAERLAHHYNRQDLHSKEARGSGRPTVRIIASLSDPWPAGFKQPTIVVSGIPAHSIGGEPAPNFHMPTQWLESPTGGVVVDLAYKPLNTPLMKQTRALSYRGWVALDGLDVLPEQGFAQFELFTGRRAPRRVMRSIVLQEYKDDEGNNDHQAIQDRLQQMDGQPS
;
A
#
# COMPACT_ATOMS: atom_id res chain seq x y z
N MET A 1 -31.48 -30.68 -1.57
CA MET A 1 -32.82 -30.41 -0.96
C MET A 1 -33.61 -29.40 -1.79
N PRO A 2 -34.95 -29.50 -1.92
CA PRO A 2 -35.73 -28.50 -2.66
C PRO A 2 -36.04 -27.25 -1.80
N MET A 3 -35.46 -26.11 -2.18
CA MET A 3 -35.61 -24.77 -1.60
C MET A 3 -35.26 -24.58 -0.11
N LEU A 4 -34.27 -23.71 0.14
CA LEU A 4 -34.13 -23.03 1.43
C LEU A 4 -35.32 -22.08 1.63
N VAL A 5 -36.34 -22.52 2.36
CA VAL A 5 -37.48 -21.69 2.77
C VAL A 5 -36.96 -20.58 3.68
N ARG A 6 -37.06 -19.32 3.22
CA ARG A 6 -36.76 -18.16 4.07
C ARG A 6 -37.74 -18.10 5.24
N PRO A 7 -37.30 -17.86 6.49
CA PRO A 7 -38.22 -17.48 7.56
C PRO A 7 -38.94 -16.18 7.18
N PRO A 8 -40.22 -16.00 7.56
CA PRO A 8 -41.00 -14.83 7.19
C PRO A 8 -40.41 -13.57 7.84
N LYS A 9 -40.30 -12.49 7.05
CA LYS A 9 -39.86 -11.18 7.57
C LYS A 9 -40.87 -10.67 8.61
N ARG A 10 -40.45 -10.50 9.86
CA ARG A 10 -41.15 -9.59 10.79
C ARG A 10 -41.17 -8.20 10.15
N LYS A 11 -42.36 -7.59 10.05
CA LYS A 11 -42.50 -6.20 9.63
C LYS A 11 -42.11 -5.32 10.81
N LEU A 12 -41.14 -4.40 10.64
CA LEU A 12 -41.00 -3.28 11.57
C LEU A 12 -42.11 -2.27 11.24
N HIS A 13 -43.27 -2.39 11.90
CA HIS A 13 -44.24 -1.31 12.11
C HIS A 13 -45.27 -1.77 13.15
N GLU A 14 -44.87 -1.77 14.42
CA GLU A 14 -45.76 -1.75 15.58
C GLU A 14 -44.97 -1.10 16.72
N VAL A 15 -45.46 0.02 17.23
CA VAL A 15 -44.86 0.82 18.31
C VAL A 15 -46.00 1.18 19.25
N GLU A 16 -46.04 0.51 20.40
CA GLU A 16 -46.87 0.90 21.54
C GLU A 16 -46.05 0.79 22.84
N PRO A 17 -46.40 1.55 23.89
CA PRO A 17 -45.44 1.97 24.91
C PRO A 17 -45.41 1.05 26.13
N LEU A 18 -44.34 1.18 26.93
CA LEU A 18 -44.32 0.74 28.32
C LEU A 18 -43.97 1.89 29.26
N ASP A 19 -44.89 2.05 30.21
CA ASP A 19 -45.18 3.09 31.20
C ASP A 19 -44.01 3.59 32.09
N ASP A 20 -44.25 4.72 32.76
CA ASP A 20 -43.36 5.37 33.72
C ASP A 20 -43.42 4.74 35.14
N GLY A 21 -42.29 4.69 35.85
CA GLY A 21 -42.21 4.10 37.20
C GLY A 21 -40.95 4.54 37.98
N PRO A 22 -41.05 5.26 39.13
CA PRO A 22 -39.95 6.15 39.55
C PRO A 22 -39.19 5.75 40.84
N ARG A 23 -38.10 6.50 41.11
CA ARG A 23 -37.29 6.71 42.36
C ARG A 23 -35.80 6.35 42.16
N LYS A 24 -34.81 7.05 42.76
CA LYS A 24 -34.84 8.20 43.70
C LYS A 24 -33.53 9.02 43.63
N TYR A 25 -33.56 10.25 44.15
CA TYR A 25 -32.39 11.11 44.38
C TYR A 25 -31.51 10.65 45.55
N SER A 26 -30.21 10.97 45.48
CA SER A 26 -29.50 11.63 46.59
C SER A 26 -28.36 12.51 46.05
N SER A 27 -28.43 13.81 46.33
CA SER A 27 -27.31 14.76 46.21
C SER A 27 -26.60 14.87 47.55
N ASP A 28 -25.34 15.28 47.57
CA ASP A 28 -24.81 16.07 48.69
C ASP A 28 -23.70 17.03 48.24
N VAL A 29 -23.65 18.21 48.89
CA VAL A 29 -22.72 19.32 48.59
C VAL A 29 -22.40 20.04 49.89
N VAL A 30 -21.12 20.12 50.27
CA VAL A 30 -20.64 21.06 51.30
C VAL A 30 -19.31 21.70 50.86
N THR A 31 -19.15 22.97 51.22
CA THR A 31 -18.05 23.91 50.98
C THR A 31 -16.81 23.60 51.87
N SER A 32 -15.68 24.31 51.93
CA SER A 32 -15.38 25.75 51.72
C SER A 32 -13.87 26.07 51.72
N THR A 33 -13.45 27.23 51.15
CA THR A 33 -12.41 28.22 51.62
C THR A 33 -11.03 27.79 52.20
N ALA A 34 -9.93 28.57 52.13
CA ALA A 34 -9.55 29.76 51.35
C ALA A 34 -8.04 30.13 51.53
N VAL A 35 -7.51 30.90 50.55
CA VAL A 35 -6.40 31.89 50.55
C VAL A 35 -5.50 32.09 51.80
N HIS A 36 -4.17 31.96 51.65
CA HIS A 36 -3.08 32.96 51.88
C HIS A 36 -1.69 32.25 51.79
N LEU A 37 -0.61 32.69 51.12
CA LEU A 37 0.18 33.95 51.02
C LEU A 37 1.39 34.05 52.00
N SER A 38 2.45 34.75 51.54
CA SER A 38 3.75 35.02 52.23
C SER A 38 4.78 33.87 52.31
N SER A 39 6.05 34.13 52.67
CA SER A 39 7.12 34.71 51.81
C SER A 39 8.51 34.71 52.49
N ARG A 40 9.60 34.76 51.69
CA ARG A 40 10.98 35.23 52.05
C ARG A 40 11.83 34.45 53.09
N SER A 41 12.88 33.75 52.60
CA SER A 41 14.35 34.10 52.68
C SER A 41 14.94 34.85 53.90
N PRO A 42 16.30 34.91 54.11
CA PRO A 42 17.41 33.97 53.79
C PRO A 42 18.61 33.90 54.81
N SER A 43 19.51 32.92 54.68
CA SER A 43 20.96 32.96 55.10
C SER A 43 21.72 31.80 54.40
N ARG A 44 23.02 31.82 53.98
CA ARG A 44 24.33 32.30 54.51
C ARG A 44 24.92 31.46 55.66
N ARG A 45 26.24 31.14 55.76
CA ARG A 45 27.42 31.13 54.83
C ARG A 45 28.71 30.63 55.55
N SER A 46 29.46 29.67 55.01
CA SER A 46 30.89 29.31 55.35
C SER A 46 31.37 28.22 54.37
N SER A 47 32.55 28.19 53.70
CA SER A 47 33.95 28.58 53.99
C SER A 47 34.75 27.47 54.74
N GLU A 48 36.06 27.24 54.55
CA GLU A 48 37.14 27.82 53.69
C GLU A 48 37.61 26.77 52.62
N HIS A 49 38.76 26.70 51.91
CA HIS A 49 40.10 27.35 51.76
C HIS A 49 40.41 27.53 50.21
N ARG A 50 41.50 28.03 49.61
CA ARG A 50 43.00 28.12 49.79
C ARG A 50 43.80 26.82 49.44
N GLU A 51 45.03 26.83 48.88
CA GLU A 51 46.00 27.93 48.57
C GLU A 51 46.96 27.64 47.36
N ALA A 52 47.46 28.72 46.70
CA ALA A 52 48.80 28.95 46.05
C ALA A 52 49.52 27.94 45.10
N SER A 53 50.37 28.32 44.12
CA SER A 53 50.65 29.63 43.45
C SER A 53 51.65 29.53 42.26
N GLY A 54 51.39 30.26 41.16
CA GLY A 54 52.40 30.82 40.21
C GLY A 54 53.12 29.88 39.23
N ASP A 55 53.81 30.36 38.18
CA ASP A 55 53.62 31.60 37.38
C ASP A 55 54.34 31.45 36.01
N SER A 56 53.84 32.11 34.96
CA SER A 56 54.58 32.59 33.77
C SER A 56 53.65 33.02 32.62
N ARG A 57 54.00 34.14 31.97
CA ARG A 57 53.52 34.58 30.64
C ARG A 57 54.72 34.97 29.78
N PRO A 58 54.60 34.96 28.44
CA PRO A 58 54.59 36.29 27.79
C PRO A 58 53.66 36.44 26.57
N SER A 59 53.34 37.71 26.28
CA SER A 59 53.07 38.32 24.96
C SER A 59 52.19 37.59 23.91
N SER A 60 50.90 37.90 23.94
CA SER A 60 50.11 38.44 22.81
C SER A 60 50.59 38.28 21.35
N ARG A 61 49.75 37.64 20.52
CA ARG A 61 49.41 38.13 19.16
C ARG A 61 47.89 38.11 18.98
N ARG A 62 47.36 39.01 18.14
CA ARG A 62 45.95 39.04 17.72
C ARG A 62 45.79 38.24 16.43
N GLU A 63 44.89 37.27 16.41
CA GLU A 63 44.29 36.73 15.18
C GLU A 63 42.76 36.69 15.35
N LEU A 64 42.04 36.76 14.23
CA LEU A 64 40.58 36.96 14.25
C LEU A 64 39.84 35.62 14.42
N PRO A 65 38.75 35.56 15.20
CA PRO A 65 37.93 34.35 15.29
C PRO A 65 37.23 34.09 13.96
N SER A 66 37.64 33.03 13.26
CA SER A 66 36.99 32.62 12.01
C SER A 66 35.60 32.05 12.29
N ASN A 67 34.56 32.61 11.65
CA ASN A 67 33.17 32.16 11.81
C ASN A 67 32.90 30.85 11.04
N ARG A 68 33.55 29.76 11.46
CA ARG A 68 33.16 28.38 11.16
C ARG A 68 32.63 27.74 12.44
N GLY A 69 31.33 27.87 12.67
CA GLY A 69 30.65 27.06 13.67
C GLY A 69 30.76 25.59 13.26
N SER A 70 31.31 24.75 14.15
CA SER A 70 31.37 23.30 13.93
C SER A 70 29.97 22.72 13.68
N PRO A 71 29.82 21.67 12.87
CA PRO A 71 28.56 20.95 12.79
C PRO A 71 28.19 20.42 14.18
N VAL A 72 26.95 20.66 14.60
CA VAL A 72 26.44 20.10 15.85
C VAL A 72 26.38 18.58 15.68
N LEU A 73 26.99 17.86 16.62
CA LEU A 73 27.00 16.39 16.65
C LEU A 73 25.57 15.83 16.79
N PHE A 74 25.43 14.52 16.60
CA PHE A 74 24.14 13.81 16.57
C PHE A 74 23.49 13.65 17.97
N GLU A 75 23.59 14.66 18.82
CA GLU A 75 23.34 14.55 20.25
C GLU A 75 21.88 14.76 20.64
N HIS A 76 21.36 13.76 21.35
CA HIS A 76 20.46 13.95 22.49
C HIS A 76 19.08 14.59 22.20
N GLY A 77 18.56 14.42 20.99
CA GLY A 77 17.13 14.59 20.74
C GLY A 77 16.30 13.53 21.49
N HIS A 78 15.63 13.93 22.58
CA HIS A 78 14.68 13.05 23.28
C HIS A 78 13.60 12.55 22.31
N LEU A 79 13.20 11.28 22.46
CA LEU A 79 12.17 10.60 21.66
C LEU A 79 10.73 11.12 21.90
N GLN A 80 10.57 12.28 22.55
CA GLN A 80 9.32 12.76 23.14
C GLN A 80 8.33 13.44 22.17
N THR A 81 8.66 13.61 20.88
CA THR A 81 7.74 14.25 19.92
C THR A 81 6.78 13.23 19.29
N PRO A 82 5.48 13.23 19.64
CA PRO A 82 4.51 12.27 19.11
C PRO A 82 4.24 12.56 17.62
N ARG A 83 4.41 11.56 16.77
CA ARG A 83 4.26 11.70 15.30
C ARG A 83 2.82 11.53 14.83
N THR A 84 1.90 12.16 15.55
CA THR A 84 0.45 12.16 15.28
C THR A 84 -0.02 13.57 14.96
N PHE A 85 -0.45 13.78 13.71
CA PHE A 85 -0.74 15.12 13.18
C PHE A 85 -2.24 15.31 12.90
N SER A 86 -2.73 16.54 13.05
CA SER A 86 -4.08 16.92 12.60
C SER A 86 -4.22 16.68 11.09
N ARG A 87 -5.35 16.11 10.63
CA ARG A 87 -5.65 15.94 9.20
C ARG A 87 -5.59 17.25 8.40
N LYS A 88 -5.79 18.40 9.07
CA LYS A 88 -5.69 19.73 8.48
C LYS A 88 -4.28 20.34 8.53
N ALA A 89 -3.39 19.89 9.43
CA ALA A 89 -2.06 20.46 9.61
C ALA A 89 -1.30 20.54 8.28
N SER A 90 -0.63 21.66 8.03
CA SER A 90 0.16 21.92 6.83
C SER A 90 1.40 21.04 6.76
N ILE A 91 1.74 20.63 5.53
CA ILE A 91 2.82 19.68 5.26
C ILE A 91 4.01 20.44 4.68
N VAL A 92 5.18 20.35 5.32
CA VAL A 92 6.40 21.07 4.92
C VAL A 92 7.37 20.11 4.24
N LEU A 93 7.88 20.48 3.06
CA LEU A 93 8.87 19.70 2.31
C LEU A 93 10.23 20.42 2.29
N ILE A 94 11.24 19.80 2.91
CA ILE A 94 12.63 20.29 2.98
C ILE A 94 13.59 19.37 2.21
N GLY A 95 14.83 19.81 1.98
CA GLY A 95 15.85 19.09 1.21
C GLY A 95 16.50 19.93 0.12
N ILE A 96 17.42 19.35 -0.64
CA ILE A 96 18.30 20.08 -1.58
C ILE A 96 17.58 20.42 -2.90
N ARG A 97 18.15 21.33 -3.71
CA ARG A 97 17.66 21.62 -5.07
C ARG A 97 17.97 20.43 -5.99
N GLY A 98 16.96 19.94 -6.72
CA GLY A 98 17.05 18.76 -7.59
C GLY A 98 16.40 17.48 -7.05
N THR A 99 16.11 17.40 -5.73
CA THR A 99 15.46 16.21 -5.13
C THR A 99 13.98 16.03 -5.49
N GLY A 100 13.37 17.00 -6.19
CA GLY A 100 11.99 16.93 -6.70
C GLY A 100 10.92 17.59 -5.83
N LYS A 101 11.29 18.23 -4.71
CA LYS A 101 10.37 18.87 -3.74
C LYS A 101 9.19 19.61 -4.37
N SER A 102 9.44 20.56 -5.27
CA SER A 102 8.40 21.41 -5.85
C SER A 102 7.41 20.61 -6.71
N SER A 103 7.87 19.57 -7.40
CA SER A 103 7.01 18.65 -8.15
C SER A 103 6.12 17.82 -7.22
N LEU A 104 6.68 17.28 -6.12
CA LEU A 104 5.92 16.56 -5.10
C LEU A 104 4.90 17.47 -4.40
N ALA A 105 5.27 18.73 -4.13
CA ALA A 105 4.39 19.74 -3.55
C ALA A 105 3.20 20.07 -4.47
N VAL A 106 3.45 20.24 -5.78
CA VAL A 106 2.40 20.42 -6.80
C VAL A 106 1.48 19.20 -6.89
N ILE A 107 2.05 17.98 -6.92
CA ILE A 107 1.27 16.72 -6.95
C ILE A 107 0.33 16.66 -5.74
N LEU A 108 0.84 16.89 -4.54
CA LEU A 108 0.04 16.83 -3.31
C LEU A 108 -0.99 17.94 -3.22
N ALA A 109 -0.64 19.18 -3.58
CA ALA A 109 -1.59 20.29 -3.59
C ALA A 109 -2.77 20.03 -4.54
N ALA A 110 -2.46 19.56 -5.77
CA ALA A 110 -3.45 19.29 -6.80
C ALA A 110 -4.41 18.13 -6.48
N THR A 111 -3.97 17.12 -5.71
CA THR A 111 -4.82 15.96 -5.34
C THR A 111 -5.54 16.14 -4.01
N SER A 112 -4.89 16.71 -2.99
CA SER A 112 -5.50 16.89 -1.67
C SER A 112 -6.36 18.15 -1.53
N GLY A 113 -6.35 19.04 -2.54
CA GLY A 113 -7.02 20.33 -2.53
C GLY A 113 -6.37 21.36 -1.59
N ARG A 114 -5.13 21.12 -1.16
CA ARG A 114 -4.36 22.02 -0.28
C ARG A 114 -3.75 23.18 -1.06
N ARG A 115 -3.62 24.35 -0.42
CA ARG A 115 -2.96 25.52 -1.01
C ARG A 115 -1.45 25.32 -1.06
N LEU A 116 -0.85 25.45 -2.24
CA LEU A 116 0.60 25.40 -2.42
C LEU A 116 1.25 26.73 -2.02
N ILE A 117 2.23 26.67 -1.12
CA ILE A 117 3.12 27.78 -0.75
C ILE A 117 4.53 27.43 -1.22
N ASP A 118 5.15 28.30 -2.01
CA ASP A 118 6.57 28.23 -2.35
C ASP A 118 7.30 29.34 -1.58
N ALA A 119 8.32 28.99 -0.80
CA ALA A 119 8.95 29.92 0.13
C ALA A 119 9.78 31.04 -0.53
N ASP A 120 10.29 30.81 -1.75
CA ASP A 120 11.00 31.83 -2.50
C ASP A 120 10.00 32.81 -3.14
N ARG A 121 8.84 32.30 -3.62
CA ARG A 121 7.71 33.14 -4.08
C ARG A 121 7.05 33.92 -2.94
N TYR A 122 6.84 33.31 -1.76
CA TYR A 122 6.27 33.98 -0.60
C TYR A 122 7.14 35.16 -0.16
N PHE A 123 8.47 34.97 -0.13
CA PHE A 123 9.40 36.06 0.14
C PHE A 123 9.25 37.20 -0.87
N GLN A 124 9.17 36.90 -2.17
CA GLN A 124 8.96 37.94 -3.19
C GLN A 124 7.62 38.68 -3.03
N GLN A 125 6.58 38.01 -2.55
CA GLN A 125 5.27 38.64 -2.30
C GLN A 125 5.27 39.55 -1.07
N ILE A 126 6.03 39.22 -0.02
CA ILE A 126 6.11 40.03 1.21
C ILE A 126 7.15 41.16 1.10
N VAL A 127 8.25 40.95 0.38
CA VAL A 127 9.39 41.89 0.28
C VAL A 127 9.39 42.70 -1.04
N GLY A 128 8.52 42.34 -2.00
CA GLY A 128 8.38 43.01 -3.30
C GLY A 128 9.44 42.65 -4.34
N CYS A 129 10.64 42.22 -3.92
CA CYS A 129 11.72 41.76 -4.79
C CYS A 129 12.16 40.32 -4.45
N SER A 130 12.87 39.66 -5.37
CA SER A 130 13.33 38.28 -5.16
C SER A 130 14.49 38.22 -4.15
N ARG A 131 14.66 37.08 -3.48
CA ARG A 131 15.76 36.84 -2.51
C ARG A 131 17.15 37.17 -3.09
N ALA A 132 17.37 36.89 -4.38
CA ALA A 132 18.63 37.17 -5.06
C ALA A 132 18.89 38.67 -5.30
N VAL A 133 17.82 39.45 -5.52
CA VAL A 133 17.88 40.91 -5.63
C VAL A 133 18.08 41.52 -4.24
N PHE A 134 17.24 41.17 -3.26
CA PHE A 134 17.34 41.67 -1.89
C PHE A 134 18.73 41.42 -1.28
N ARG A 135 19.32 40.24 -1.51
CA ARG A 135 20.68 39.88 -1.05
C ARG A 135 21.82 40.65 -1.73
N LYS A 136 21.58 41.21 -2.93
CA LYS A 136 22.57 42.04 -3.64
C LYS A 136 22.50 43.51 -3.19
N GLU A 137 21.33 43.95 -2.75
CA GLU A 137 21.04 45.35 -2.39
C GLU A 137 21.18 45.64 -0.89
N ASN A 138 21.20 44.61 -0.03
CA ASN A 138 21.22 44.74 1.42
C ASN A 138 22.39 43.97 2.06
N ASP A 139 22.86 44.45 3.21
CA ASP A 139 23.87 43.76 4.02
C ASP A 139 23.46 42.35 4.41
N GLY A 140 24.45 41.46 4.54
CA GLY A 140 24.23 40.06 4.91
C GLY A 140 23.54 39.86 6.25
N SER A 141 23.65 40.81 7.19
CA SER A 141 22.90 40.81 8.46
C SER A 141 21.42 41.13 8.27
N VAL A 142 21.12 42.17 7.49
CA VAL A 142 19.75 42.61 7.14
C VAL A 142 19.03 41.54 6.33
N TYR A 143 19.71 40.95 5.34
CA TYR A 143 19.21 39.82 4.56
C TYR A 143 18.71 38.68 5.46
N ARG A 144 19.54 38.22 6.41
CA ARG A 144 19.20 37.10 7.31
C ARG A 144 18.09 37.45 8.29
N GLN A 145 18.08 38.68 8.83
CA GLN A 145 17.01 39.11 9.72
C GLN A 145 15.66 39.14 9.00
N GLN A 146 15.63 39.61 7.75
CA GLN A 146 14.42 39.65 6.95
C GLN A 146 13.99 38.25 6.48
N GLU A 147 14.91 37.38 6.04
CA GLU A 147 14.59 35.99 5.70
C GLU A 147 14.02 35.22 6.91
N ALA A 148 14.60 35.38 8.10
CA ALA A 148 14.10 34.75 9.32
C ALA A 148 12.67 35.21 9.66
N ARG A 149 12.40 36.52 9.67
CA ARG A 149 11.07 37.08 9.93
C ARG A 149 10.02 36.59 8.92
N VAL A 150 10.34 36.65 7.63
CA VAL A 150 9.42 36.22 6.56
C VAL A 150 9.15 34.71 6.64
N PHE A 151 10.13 33.90 7.02
CA PHE A 151 9.96 32.46 7.22
C PHE A 151 9.14 32.12 8.47
N GLU A 152 9.32 32.86 9.56
CA GLU A 152 8.54 32.79 10.79
C GLU A 152 7.05 33.11 10.53
N SER A 153 6.76 34.24 9.87
CA SER A 153 5.41 34.57 9.40
C SER A 153 4.85 33.51 8.46
N MET A 154 5.62 33.03 7.48
CA MET A 154 5.15 32.00 6.55
C MET A 154 4.70 30.71 7.25
N LEU A 155 5.37 30.29 8.34
CA LEU A 155 4.94 29.13 9.12
C LEU A 155 3.73 29.46 10.00
N ALA A 156 3.70 30.63 10.65
CA ALA A 156 2.61 31.05 11.51
C ALA A 156 1.27 31.26 10.75
N ASP A 157 1.32 31.93 9.59
CA ASP A 157 0.16 32.30 8.76
C ASP A 157 -0.46 31.11 8.01
N ASN A 158 0.26 29.98 7.91
CA ASN A 158 -0.10 28.88 7.01
C ASN A 158 -0.15 27.50 7.73
N GLN A 159 -0.49 27.47 9.03
CA GLN A 159 -0.56 26.24 9.85
C GLN A 159 -1.56 25.18 9.35
N GLU A 160 -2.70 25.57 8.78
CA GLU A 160 -3.69 24.62 8.23
C GLU A 160 -3.80 24.68 6.69
N GLY A 161 -4.19 23.55 6.10
CA GLY A 161 -4.69 23.47 4.72
C GLY A 161 -3.66 23.65 3.61
N CYS A 162 -2.37 23.76 3.93
CA CYS A 162 -1.33 24.09 2.96
C CYS A 162 -0.34 22.93 2.70
N VAL A 163 0.44 23.08 1.64
CA VAL A 163 1.69 22.36 1.37
C VAL A 163 2.77 23.40 1.16
N ILE A 164 3.85 23.36 1.95
CA ILE A 164 4.89 24.37 1.98
C ILE A 164 6.18 23.79 1.41
N ALA A 165 6.64 24.29 0.27
CA ALA A 165 7.91 23.92 -0.35
C ALA A 165 9.01 24.90 0.10
N CYS A 166 10.00 24.43 0.87
CA CYS A 166 11.05 25.28 1.41
C CYS A 166 12.21 25.51 0.44
N GLY A 167 12.60 26.78 0.29
CA GLY A 167 13.82 27.23 -0.38
C GLY A 167 15.07 27.05 0.50
N ALA A 168 16.26 27.28 -0.08
CA ALA A 168 17.54 26.94 0.56
C ALA A 168 17.81 27.65 1.90
N GLY A 169 17.39 28.90 2.06
CA GLY A 169 17.61 29.67 3.29
C GLY A 169 16.79 29.21 4.51
N SER A 170 15.84 28.28 4.33
CA SER A 170 15.20 27.56 5.45
C SER A 170 16.21 26.78 6.32
N MET A 171 17.40 26.49 5.79
CA MET A 171 18.49 25.80 6.49
C MET A 171 19.49 26.74 7.18
N GLU A 172 19.26 28.07 7.21
CA GLU A 172 20.01 28.94 8.13
C GLU A 172 19.57 28.71 9.59
N SER A 173 20.42 29.05 10.56
CA SER A 173 20.25 28.68 11.99
C SER A 173 18.88 29.04 12.60
N ASN A 174 18.29 30.17 12.18
CA ASN A 174 16.94 30.57 12.60
C ASN A 174 15.84 29.68 11.98
N GLY A 175 15.95 29.36 10.68
CA GLY A 175 15.05 28.43 10.00
C GLY A 175 15.15 27.01 10.56
N GLN A 176 16.36 26.55 10.91
CA GLN A 176 16.58 25.28 11.60
C GLN A 176 15.93 25.23 12.99
N ARG A 177 15.85 26.35 13.72
CA ARG A 177 15.11 26.42 15.00
C ARG A 177 13.61 26.31 14.75
N LEU A 178 13.08 27.16 13.87
CA LEU A 178 11.65 27.23 13.54
C LEU A 178 11.11 25.91 12.97
N LEU A 179 11.88 25.22 12.12
CA LEU A 179 11.49 23.91 11.60
C LEU A 179 11.46 22.82 12.67
N ARG A 180 12.39 22.82 13.64
CA ARG A 180 12.37 21.88 14.78
C ARG A 180 11.17 22.09 15.68
N GLU A 181 10.78 23.35 15.89
CA GLU A 181 9.61 23.76 16.65
C GLU A 181 8.31 23.35 15.92
N PHE A 182 8.21 23.65 14.62
CA PHE A 182 7.07 23.25 13.77
C PHE A 182 6.93 21.72 13.67
N ALA A 183 8.04 20.99 13.61
CA ALA A 183 8.07 19.51 13.56
C ALA A 183 7.57 18.82 14.85
N GLN A 184 7.28 19.56 15.93
CA GLN A 184 6.61 19.00 17.12
C GLN A 184 5.11 18.77 16.88
N THR A 185 4.50 19.50 15.94
CA THR A 185 3.04 19.53 15.72
C THR A 185 2.61 19.30 14.27
N HIS A 186 3.54 19.40 13.31
CA HIS A 186 3.27 19.33 11.87
C HIS A 186 4.19 18.33 11.14
N PRO A 187 3.76 17.72 10.02
CA PRO A 187 4.64 16.92 9.17
C PRO A 187 5.72 17.78 8.50
N VAL A 188 6.99 17.54 8.83
CA VAL A 188 8.16 18.16 8.19
C VAL A 188 9.00 17.06 7.57
N ILE A 189 8.92 16.95 6.24
CA ILE A 189 9.41 15.81 5.46
C ILE A 189 10.68 16.18 4.72
N HIS A 190 11.77 15.46 4.99
CA HIS A 190 13.01 15.56 4.23
C HIS A 190 12.91 14.75 2.92
N ILE A 191 13.06 15.43 1.78
CA ILE A 191 13.00 14.82 0.44
C ILE A 191 14.42 14.58 -0.08
N ILE A 192 14.84 13.31 -0.07
CA ILE A 192 16.14 12.81 -0.54
C ILE A 192 16.01 12.32 -2.00
N ARG A 193 17.12 12.28 -2.73
CA ARG A 193 17.23 11.68 -4.07
C ARG A 193 18.67 11.19 -4.31
N ASP A 194 18.86 10.31 -5.27
CA ASP A 194 20.17 9.80 -5.68
C ASP A 194 21.13 10.93 -6.13
N PRO A 195 22.43 10.88 -5.76
CA PRO A 195 23.44 11.87 -6.15
C PRO A 195 23.50 12.10 -7.66
N GLU A 196 23.37 11.03 -8.44
CA GLU A 196 23.52 11.00 -9.89
C GLU A 196 22.42 11.83 -10.59
N SER A 197 21.17 11.74 -10.14
CA SER A 197 20.08 12.58 -10.68
C SER A 197 20.06 14.00 -10.13
N ILE A 198 20.62 14.25 -8.94
CA ILE A 198 20.84 15.62 -8.44
C ILE A 198 21.93 16.29 -9.29
N GLN A 199 23.01 15.58 -9.59
CA GLN A 199 24.09 16.01 -10.49
C GLN A 199 23.53 16.37 -11.87
N SER A 200 22.77 15.46 -12.49
CA SER A 200 22.17 15.63 -13.82
C SER A 200 21.23 16.85 -13.90
N TYR A 201 20.47 17.12 -12.82
CA TYR A 201 19.60 18.29 -12.73
C TYR A 201 20.37 19.61 -12.52
N LEU A 202 21.42 19.61 -11.70
CA LEU A 202 22.14 20.83 -11.34
C LEU A 202 23.22 21.23 -12.36
N LYS A 203 23.84 20.26 -13.05
CA LYS A 203 24.89 20.43 -14.08
C LYS A 203 26.17 21.20 -13.67
N ALA A 204 26.25 21.67 -12.42
CA ALA A 204 27.32 22.54 -11.92
C ALA A 204 28.37 21.83 -11.05
N TRP A 205 28.13 20.56 -10.71
CA TRP A 205 28.98 19.73 -9.85
C TRP A 205 29.19 18.35 -10.48
N ASP A 206 30.21 17.62 -10.06
CA ASP A 206 30.34 16.17 -10.30
C ASP A 206 29.65 15.35 -9.20
N THR A 207 29.44 14.07 -9.45
CA THR A 207 28.68 13.17 -8.57
C THR A 207 29.32 13.03 -7.18
N GLU A 208 30.64 13.06 -7.07
CA GLU A 208 31.33 12.89 -5.79
C GLU A 208 31.26 14.17 -4.94
N LYS A 209 31.34 15.36 -5.54
CA LYS A 209 31.01 16.61 -4.85
C LYS A 209 29.55 16.63 -4.38
N VAL A 210 28.62 16.05 -5.14
CA VAL A 210 27.21 15.91 -4.72
C VAL A 210 27.07 14.93 -3.55
N ARG A 211 27.69 13.75 -3.63
CA ARG A 211 27.72 12.72 -2.58
C ARG A 211 28.29 13.29 -1.27
N HIS A 212 29.44 13.95 -1.32
CA HIS A 212 30.05 14.57 -0.14
C HIS A 212 29.20 15.73 0.43
N PHE A 213 28.56 16.53 -0.42
CA PHE A 213 27.63 17.58 0.04
C PHE A 213 26.38 17.00 0.71
N LEU A 214 25.86 15.86 0.24
CA LEU A 214 24.76 15.12 0.87
C LEU A 214 25.17 14.58 2.24
N GLU A 215 26.35 13.97 2.36
CA GLU A 215 26.88 13.45 3.64
C GLU A 215 27.00 14.56 4.71
N LEU A 216 27.49 15.73 4.33
CA LEU A 216 27.65 16.87 5.25
C LEU A 216 26.33 17.55 5.63
N SER A 217 25.32 17.54 4.75
CA SER A 217 24.06 18.28 4.96
C SER A 217 22.90 17.41 5.42
N GLY A 218 22.93 16.09 5.14
CA GLY A 218 21.93 15.12 5.57
C GLY A 218 21.61 15.15 7.07
N PRO A 219 22.61 15.20 7.98
CA PRO A 219 22.38 15.37 9.42
C PRO A 219 21.62 16.64 9.77
N ILE A 220 21.88 17.76 9.08
CA ILE A 220 21.22 19.06 9.33
C ILE A 220 19.74 18.98 8.92
N TYR A 221 19.43 18.47 7.72
CA TYR A 221 18.04 18.26 7.30
C TYR A 221 17.31 17.27 8.22
N ARG A 222 17.98 16.18 8.63
CA ARG A 222 17.42 15.17 9.56
C ARG A 222 17.11 15.77 10.93
N GLY A 223 17.99 16.61 11.48
CA GLY A 223 17.76 17.37 12.70
C GLY A 223 16.62 18.40 12.60
N CYS A 224 16.24 18.83 11.39
CA CYS A 224 15.17 19.79 11.14
C CYS A 224 13.86 19.17 10.63
N SER A 225 13.69 17.84 10.71
CA SER A 225 12.51 17.13 10.20
C SER A 225 12.12 15.96 11.10
N ASN A 226 10.84 15.59 11.09
CA ASN A 226 10.33 14.40 11.80
C ASN A 226 10.11 13.19 10.88
N LEU A 227 10.10 13.40 9.56
CA LEU A 227 9.79 12.42 8.53
C LEU A 227 10.77 12.49 7.35
N GLU A 228 10.88 11.41 6.58
CA GLU A 228 11.85 11.26 5.51
C GLU A 228 11.27 10.46 4.33
N PHE A 229 11.50 10.95 3.10
CA PHE A 229 11.01 10.32 1.87
C PHE A 229 12.08 10.38 0.79
N PHE A 230 12.59 9.21 0.37
CA PHE A 230 13.49 9.09 -0.77
C PHE A 230 12.69 9.09 -2.07
N ASN A 231 12.89 10.11 -2.91
CA ASN A 231 12.23 10.25 -4.19
C ASN A 231 13.03 9.51 -5.28
N LEU A 232 12.66 8.25 -5.53
CA LEU A 232 13.28 7.41 -6.55
C LEU A 232 13.22 8.05 -7.93
N SER A 233 14.35 8.04 -8.63
CA SER A 233 14.44 8.42 -10.03
C SER A 233 13.93 7.31 -10.94
N GLU A 234 13.00 7.65 -11.83
CA GLU A 234 12.58 6.76 -12.90
C GLU A 234 13.63 6.84 -14.02
N ALA A 235 14.35 5.75 -14.26
CA ALA A 235 15.24 5.63 -15.41
C ALA A 235 14.43 5.68 -16.71
N ARG A 236 15.00 6.28 -17.75
CA ARG A 236 14.52 6.00 -19.11
C ARG A 236 14.98 4.60 -19.48
N SER A 237 14.08 3.83 -20.09
CA SER A 237 14.45 2.62 -20.83
C SER A 237 15.05 3.04 -22.18
N ASP A 238 16.22 3.68 -22.12
CA ASP A 238 17.06 3.85 -23.30
C ASP A 238 17.55 2.44 -23.71
N GLY A 239 17.67 2.20 -25.03
CA GLY A 239 17.75 0.84 -25.58
C GLY A 239 18.96 0.02 -25.14
N LEU A 240 18.80 -1.31 -25.12
CA LEU A 240 19.90 -2.26 -24.99
C LEU A 240 20.82 -2.16 -26.22
N GLY A 241 22.13 -1.99 -25.98
CA GLY A 241 23.20 -2.25 -26.96
C GLY A 241 23.30 -1.27 -28.13
N ASP A 242 24.27 -0.36 -28.06
CA ASP A 242 24.84 0.30 -29.25
C ASP A 242 25.89 -0.62 -29.89
N ASP A 243 25.45 -1.80 -30.35
CA ASP A 243 26.30 -2.77 -31.04
C ASP A 243 26.53 -2.31 -32.49
N SER A 244 27.63 -1.59 -32.68
CA SER A 244 28.04 -1.06 -33.99
C SER A 244 28.64 -2.15 -34.89
N ASP A 245 27.87 -2.68 -35.84
CA ASP A 245 28.44 -3.33 -37.02
C ASP A 245 27.62 -3.14 -38.32
N ASN A 246 28.29 -3.25 -39.47
CA ASN A 246 27.76 -2.83 -40.78
C ASN A 246 27.30 -4.01 -41.65
N SER A 247 26.06 -3.97 -42.19
CA SER A 247 25.76 -4.53 -43.52
C SER A 247 24.37 -4.18 -44.10
N SER A 248 24.38 -3.22 -45.04
CA SER A 248 23.45 -3.03 -46.19
C SER A 248 21.91 -2.91 -45.98
N PRO A 249 21.16 -2.29 -46.94
CA PRO A 249 19.77 -1.89 -46.70
C PRO A 249 18.74 -2.47 -47.69
N THR A 250 17.76 -3.25 -47.21
CA THR A 250 16.54 -3.59 -47.97
C THR A 250 15.29 -3.70 -47.09
N HIS A 251 14.14 -3.32 -47.69
CA HIS A 251 12.76 -3.40 -47.18
C HIS A 251 12.40 -2.65 -45.87
N ARG A 252 11.65 -1.56 -46.05
CA ARG A 252 10.91 -0.86 -44.98
C ARG A 252 9.72 -1.71 -44.51
N ILE A 253 9.60 -1.92 -43.20
CA ILE A 253 8.34 -2.27 -42.51
C ILE A 253 8.21 -1.32 -41.29
N GLU A 254 6.97 -0.98 -40.92
CA GLU A 254 6.66 0.05 -39.92
C GLU A 254 7.09 -0.35 -38.49
N PRO A 255 7.64 0.58 -37.68
CA PRO A 255 8.01 0.29 -36.29
C PRO A 255 6.76 0.23 -35.38
N ARG A 256 6.12 -0.94 -35.32
CA ARG A 256 5.05 -1.24 -34.35
C ARG A 256 5.66 -1.67 -33.01
N SER A 257 6.09 -0.71 -32.19
CA SER A 257 6.40 -0.97 -30.78
C SER A 257 5.88 0.16 -29.90
N HIS A 258 5.15 -0.21 -28.83
CA HIS A 258 4.65 0.75 -27.85
C HIS A 258 5.79 1.22 -26.94
N THR A 259 6.49 2.26 -27.36
CA THR A 259 7.42 2.99 -26.50
C THR A 259 6.67 3.48 -25.24
N PRO A 260 7.19 3.28 -24.02
CA PRO A 260 6.47 3.65 -22.80
C PRO A 260 6.26 5.16 -22.75
N ILE A 261 5.00 5.59 -22.92
CA ILE A 261 4.71 7.00 -23.20
C ILE A 261 5.10 7.86 -21.98
N PRO A 262 5.93 8.92 -22.12
CA PRO A 262 6.59 9.59 -20.97
C PRO A 262 5.69 10.16 -19.87
N PHE A 263 4.37 10.27 -20.09
CA PHE A 263 3.42 10.71 -19.07
C PHE A 263 3.07 9.62 -18.04
N LEU A 264 3.31 8.34 -18.34
CA LEU A 264 3.03 7.23 -17.40
C LEU A 264 4.07 7.15 -16.29
N THR A 265 5.32 7.53 -16.59
CA THR A 265 6.49 7.50 -15.69
C THR A 265 6.24 8.19 -14.34
N LEU A 266 5.56 9.35 -14.34
CA LEU A 266 5.26 10.10 -13.10
C LEU A 266 4.17 9.45 -12.23
N LYS A 267 3.34 8.54 -12.76
CA LYS A 267 2.24 7.92 -11.98
C LYS A 267 2.75 7.10 -10.80
N ARG A 268 3.89 6.42 -10.97
CA ARG A 268 4.48 5.58 -9.92
C ARG A 268 4.96 6.43 -8.74
N VAL A 269 5.61 7.56 -9.02
CA VAL A 269 6.02 8.57 -8.01
C VAL A 269 4.79 9.13 -7.28
N GLN A 270 3.75 9.53 -8.04
CA GLN A 270 2.50 10.03 -7.48
C GLN A 270 1.84 9.03 -6.52
N ARG A 271 1.72 7.75 -6.93
CA ARG A 271 1.13 6.70 -6.09
C ARG A 271 1.88 6.52 -4.77
N ASP A 272 3.20 6.34 -4.84
CA ASP A 272 4.04 6.10 -3.66
C ASP A 272 4.01 7.28 -2.67
N PHE A 273 4.16 8.51 -3.19
CA PHE A 273 4.13 9.70 -2.34
C PHE A 273 2.75 9.92 -1.71
N LEU A 274 1.65 9.77 -2.47
CA LEU A 274 0.30 9.94 -1.91
C LEU A 274 -0.07 8.83 -0.91
N ARG A 275 0.36 7.58 -1.13
CA ARG A 275 0.24 6.49 -0.13
C ARG A 275 0.94 6.86 1.18
N PHE A 276 2.18 7.35 1.09
CA PHE A 276 2.95 7.81 2.26
C PHE A 276 2.27 8.98 2.99
N ILE A 277 1.83 10.01 2.26
CA ILE A 277 1.11 11.15 2.85
C ILE A 277 -0.20 10.72 3.52
N ALA A 278 -0.98 9.83 2.89
CA ALA A 278 -2.23 9.32 3.45
C ALA A 278 -2.00 8.51 4.74
N PHE A 279 -0.89 7.75 4.84
CA PHE A 279 -0.50 7.04 6.05
C PHE A 279 -0.11 7.99 7.21
N ILE A 280 0.79 8.96 6.97
CA ILE A 280 1.23 9.89 8.02
C ILE A 280 0.14 10.89 8.45
N THR A 281 -0.83 11.21 7.59
CA THR A 281 -1.98 12.05 7.95
C THR A 281 -3.18 11.26 8.48
N GLY A 282 -3.26 9.96 8.15
CA GLY A 282 -4.34 9.07 8.59
C GLY A 282 -5.60 9.25 7.78
N ASP A 283 -5.48 9.52 6.48
CA ASP A 283 -6.61 9.53 5.56
C ASP A 283 -6.93 8.10 5.09
N ILE A 284 -7.70 7.41 5.94
CA ILE A 284 -8.17 6.03 5.71
C ILE A 284 -9.06 5.96 4.45
N ALA A 285 -9.72 7.05 4.05
CA ALA A 285 -10.52 7.04 2.83
C ALA A 285 -9.63 7.01 1.57
N GLU A 286 -8.57 7.82 1.54
CA GLU A 286 -7.56 7.81 0.49
C GLU A 286 -6.81 6.46 0.43
N LEU A 287 -6.33 5.95 1.58
CA LEU A 287 -5.68 4.63 1.65
C LEU A 287 -6.61 3.52 1.12
N ASN A 288 -7.88 3.51 1.53
CA ASN A 288 -8.83 2.50 1.08
C ASN A 288 -9.16 2.64 -0.41
N SER A 289 -9.19 3.84 -1.02
CA SER A 289 -9.38 3.97 -2.49
C SER A 289 -8.16 3.54 -3.31
N GLN A 290 -6.96 3.76 -2.77
CA GLN A 290 -5.73 3.21 -3.36
C GLN A 290 -5.66 1.68 -3.22
N HIS A 291 -6.24 1.11 -2.15
CA HIS A 291 -6.28 -0.33 -1.89
C HIS A 291 -7.56 -1.04 -2.37
N ALA A 292 -8.56 -0.33 -2.91
CA ALA A 292 -9.84 -0.91 -3.32
C ALA A 292 -9.72 -2.00 -4.41
N SER A 293 -8.62 -1.99 -5.15
CA SER A 293 -8.25 -3.00 -6.16
C SER A 293 -7.50 -4.23 -5.61
N PHE A 294 -7.39 -4.35 -4.29
CA PHE A 294 -6.58 -5.33 -3.56
C PHE A 294 -7.37 -5.78 -2.33
N PRO A 295 -8.36 -6.70 -2.46
CA PRO A 295 -9.29 -7.02 -1.39
C PRO A 295 -8.63 -7.38 -0.04
N LEU A 296 -7.48 -8.05 -0.05
CA LEU A 296 -6.75 -8.39 1.19
C LEU A 296 -5.95 -7.23 1.79
N SER A 297 -5.73 -6.12 1.07
CA SER A 297 -5.12 -4.89 1.60
C SER A 297 -6.12 -3.97 2.32
N LEU A 298 -7.42 -4.32 2.30
CA LEU A 298 -8.46 -3.66 3.11
C LEU A 298 -8.67 -4.33 4.48
N LEU A 299 -8.12 -5.53 4.68
CA LEU A 299 -8.17 -6.28 5.93
C LEU A 299 -6.83 -6.18 6.68
N PRO A 300 -6.82 -5.98 8.01
CA PRO A 300 -5.61 -6.11 8.82
C PRO A 300 -4.92 -7.47 8.61
N VAL A 301 -3.59 -7.48 8.54
CA VAL A 301 -2.82 -8.71 8.25
C VAL A 301 -2.88 -9.71 9.41
N GLU A 302 -3.04 -9.21 10.63
CA GLU A 302 -3.22 -9.98 11.85
C GLU A 302 -4.65 -10.50 12.06
N SER A 303 -5.65 -10.03 11.30
CA SER A 303 -7.01 -10.59 11.33
C SER A 303 -7.20 -11.74 10.33
N ARG A 304 -6.13 -12.13 9.60
CA ARG A 304 -6.16 -13.19 8.58
C ARG A 304 -5.28 -14.37 9.02
N MET A 305 -5.81 -15.59 8.90
CA MET A 305 -5.16 -16.80 9.41
C MET A 305 -4.06 -17.36 8.48
N TYR A 306 -2.99 -17.84 9.11
CA TYR A 306 -1.76 -18.36 8.51
C TYR A 306 -1.11 -17.38 7.52
N THR A 307 -1.07 -16.09 7.87
CA THR A 307 -0.33 -15.08 7.08
C THR A 307 1.18 -15.21 7.26
N SER A 308 1.95 -14.78 6.27
CA SER A 308 3.41 -14.90 6.25
C SER A 308 4.13 -13.59 5.94
N ALA A 309 5.31 -13.39 6.52
CA ALA A 309 6.17 -12.24 6.27
C ALA A 309 7.47 -12.72 5.59
N VAL A 310 7.76 -12.25 4.38
CA VAL A 310 9.03 -12.57 3.72
C VAL A 310 10.15 -11.74 4.34
N SER A 311 11.09 -12.39 5.03
CA SER A 311 12.19 -11.73 5.73
C SER A 311 13.42 -11.67 4.83
N VAL A 312 13.93 -10.45 4.64
CA VAL A 312 14.98 -10.12 3.67
C VAL A 312 16.04 -9.24 4.33
N PRO A 313 17.31 -9.69 4.44
CA PRO A 313 18.39 -8.88 4.97
C PRO A 313 18.66 -7.65 4.10
N PHE A 314 18.90 -6.50 4.75
CA PHE A 314 19.27 -5.25 4.09
C PHE A 314 20.54 -5.39 3.26
N SER A 315 21.54 -6.14 3.74
CA SER A 315 22.77 -6.43 3.00
C SER A 315 22.50 -7.07 1.64
N ARG A 316 21.50 -7.96 1.53
CA ARG A 316 21.08 -8.60 0.28
C ARG A 316 20.35 -7.67 -0.68
N LEU A 317 19.67 -6.63 -0.17
CA LEU A 317 19.03 -5.62 -1.02
C LEU A 317 20.00 -4.53 -1.50
N CYS A 318 21.20 -4.47 -0.92
CA CYS A 318 22.33 -3.70 -1.46
C CYS A 318 23.09 -4.44 -2.58
N GLU A 319 22.87 -5.75 -2.75
CA GLU A 319 23.41 -6.52 -3.88
C GLU A 319 22.60 -6.23 -5.16
N LYS A 320 23.28 -5.90 -6.27
CA LYS A 320 22.61 -5.52 -7.53
C LYS A 320 21.87 -6.71 -8.16
N GLY A 321 20.63 -6.48 -8.58
CA GLY A 321 19.84 -7.43 -9.39
C GLY A 321 18.67 -8.09 -8.68
N MET A 322 18.39 -7.76 -7.41
CA MET A 322 17.26 -8.32 -6.67
C MET A 322 15.90 -7.75 -7.12
N ASP A 323 15.06 -8.61 -7.69
CA ASP A 323 13.66 -8.30 -8.04
C ASP A 323 12.76 -8.39 -6.78
N ILE A 324 12.30 -7.23 -6.30
CA ILE A 324 11.46 -7.11 -5.11
C ILE A 324 10.06 -7.73 -5.31
N GLU A 325 9.49 -7.63 -6.52
CA GLU A 325 8.17 -8.22 -6.80
C GLU A 325 8.26 -9.75 -6.71
N GLN A 326 9.35 -10.35 -7.20
CA GLN A 326 9.63 -11.78 -7.02
C GLN A 326 9.88 -12.21 -5.57
N LEU A 327 10.34 -11.32 -4.68
CA LEU A 327 10.44 -11.62 -3.24
C LEU A 327 9.06 -11.59 -2.56
N GLU A 328 8.18 -10.65 -2.94
CA GLU A 328 6.89 -10.40 -2.28
C GLU A 328 5.76 -11.36 -2.69
N PHE A 329 5.71 -11.80 -3.95
CA PHE A 329 4.52 -12.33 -4.66
C PHE A 329 3.72 -13.51 -4.05
N THR A 330 4.14 -14.08 -2.90
CA THR A 330 3.38 -15.11 -2.17
C THR A 330 3.27 -14.87 -0.66
N ALA A 331 3.80 -13.76 -0.15
CA ALA A 331 3.76 -13.35 1.25
C ALA A 331 2.63 -12.34 1.53
N ASP A 332 2.31 -12.12 2.80
CA ASP A 332 1.29 -11.19 3.27
C ASP A 332 1.86 -9.90 3.88
N ALA A 333 3.18 -9.87 4.12
CA ALA A 333 3.98 -8.74 4.56
C ALA A 333 5.42 -8.90 4.05
N PHE A 334 6.16 -7.80 3.96
CA PHE A 334 7.59 -7.78 3.67
C PHE A 334 8.34 -7.34 4.93
N GLU A 335 9.34 -8.10 5.38
CA GLU A 335 10.17 -7.77 6.53
C GLU A 335 11.59 -7.42 6.05
N LEU A 336 11.97 -6.16 6.24
CA LEU A 336 13.34 -5.68 6.01
C LEU A 336 14.13 -5.86 7.31
N ALA A 337 15.04 -6.82 7.34
CA ALA A 337 15.94 -7.06 8.46
C ALA A 337 17.23 -6.23 8.31
N ILE A 338 17.44 -5.25 9.19
CA ILE A 338 18.60 -4.36 9.17
C ILE A 338 19.79 -5.08 9.84
N ASP A 339 20.51 -5.88 9.07
CA ASP A 339 21.61 -6.77 9.47
C ASP A 339 23.00 -6.09 9.49
N VAL A 340 23.04 -4.81 9.89
CA VAL A 340 24.23 -3.97 9.71
C VAL A 340 25.21 -4.10 10.87
N THR A 341 26.34 -4.75 10.61
CA THR A 341 27.53 -4.74 11.47
C THR A 341 28.35 -3.46 11.27
N ASP A 342 28.65 -2.72 12.35
CA ASP A 342 29.69 -1.69 12.34
C ASP A 342 31.09 -2.36 12.15
N PRO A 343 31.86 -2.02 11.10
CA PRO A 343 33.21 -2.56 10.89
C PRO A 343 34.31 -1.84 11.70
N SER A 344 33.98 -0.73 12.37
CA SER A 344 34.96 0.29 12.82
C SER A 344 35.03 0.52 14.33
N GLY A 345 34.02 0.11 15.10
CA GLY A 345 33.94 0.33 16.54
C GLY A 345 33.61 1.76 16.94
N GLN A 346 33.01 2.57 16.04
CA GLN A 346 32.56 3.93 16.34
C GLN A 346 31.03 4.03 16.35
N PRO A 347 30.41 4.52 17.44
CA PRO A 347 28.97 4.57 17.57
C PRO A 347 28.38 5.71 16.71
N SER A 348 27.80 5.39 15.55
CA SER A 348 26.66 6.12 14.98
C SER A 348 26.10 5.48 13.71
N LEU A 349 24.83 5.78 13.43
CA LEU A 349 24.26 5.63 12.10
C LEU A 349 24.86 6.71 11.18
N SER A 350 25.74 6.33 10.27
CA SER A 350 26.31 7.28 9.29
C SER A 350 25.22 7.85 8.35
N SER A 351 25.41 9.07 7.84
CA SER A 351 24.42 9.65 6.90
C SER A 351 24.27 8.79 5.65
N SER A 352 25.37 8.27 5.10
CA SER A 352 25.37 7.39 3.92
C SER A 352 24.63 6.08 4.15
N LEU A 353 24.69 5.49 5.35
CA LEU A 353 23.88 4.32 5.70
C LEU A 353 22.39 4.70 5.84
N ALA A 354 22.07 5.82 6.48
CA ALA A 354 20.69 6.31 6.58
C ALA A 354 20.08 6.63 5.20
N ASP A 355 20.85 7.21 4.29
CA ASP A 355 20.46 7.46 2.90
C ASP A 355 20.21 6.14 2.15
N SER A 356 21.06 5.13 2.38
CA SER A 356 20.92 3.79 1.78
C SER A 356 19.69 3.04 2.28
N ILE A 357 19.42 3.05 3.60
CA ILE A 357 18.20 2.47 4.18
C ILE A 357 16.95 3.19 3.66
N SER A 358 16.98 4.52 3.57
CA SER A 358 15.89 5.33 3.00
C SER A 358 15.62 4.96 1.53
N GLN A 359 16.67 4.72 0.75
CA GLN A 359 16.57 4.29 -0.64
C GLN A 359 15.96 2.89 -0.75
N VAL A 360 16.46 1.90 0.00
CA VAL A 360 15.94 0.52 -0.01
C VAL A 360 14.47 0.48 0.42
N VAL A 361 14.08 1.20 1.48
CA VAL A 361 12.68 1.28 1.91
C VAL A 361 11.78 1.93 0.86
N ALA A 362 12.25 2.93 0.12
CA ALA A 362 11.50 3.50 -0.99
C ALA A 362 11.38 2.53 -2.17
N VAL A 363 12.46 1.80 -2.53
CA VAL A 363 12.44 0.75 -3.58
C VAL A 363 11.43 -0.35 -3.23
N ILE A 364 11.36 -0.77 -1.96
CA ILE A 364 10.36 -1.72 -1.49
C ILE A 364 8.95 -1.12 -1.63
N ARG A 365 8.67 0.00 -0.94
CA ARG A 365 7.34 0.63 -0.85
C ARG A 365 6.75 1.05 -2.20
N ARG A 366 7.61 1.36 -3.17
CA ARG A 366 7.25 1.67 -4.57
C ARG A 366 6.62 0.46 -5.28
N ASN A 367 7.19 -0.72 -5.10
CA ASN A 367 6.85 -1.92 -5.85
C ASN A 367 5.78 -2.77 -5.13
N ILE A 368 5.89 -2.94 -3.81
CA ILE A 368 4.99 -3.81 -3.04
C ILE A 368 3.61 -3.21 -2.74
N ILE A 369 2.68 -4.10 -2.39
CA ILE A 369 1.29 -3.79 -2.00
C ILE A 369 0.92 -4.33 -0.61
N VAL A 370 1.78 -5.15 0.00
CA VAL A 370 1.68 -5.61 1.40
C VAL A 370 2.28 -4.61 2.40
N PRO A 371 1.99 -4.73 3.72
CA PRO A 371 2.67 -3.95 4.75
C PRO A 371 4.19 -4.23 4.81
N LEU A 372 4.98 -3.19 5.04
CA LEU A 372 6.40 -3.28 5.34
C LEU A 372 6.63 -3.30 6.86
N ILE A 373 7.34 -4.31 7.33
CA ILE A 373 7.88 -4.46 8.68
C ILE A 373 9.36 -4.02 8.65
N TYR A 374 9.72 -3.07 9.49
CA TYR A 374 11.11 -2.66 9.71
C TYR A 374 11.67 -3.41 10.93
N HIS A 375 12.55 -4.37 10.70
CA HIS A 375 13.17 -5.18 11.75
C HIS A 375 14.63 -4.74 11.96
N VAL A 376 15.02 -4.46 13.21
CA VAL A 376 16.41 -4.14 13.55
C VAL A 376 16.99 -5.33 14.30
N GLU A 377 18.03 -5.93 13.74
CA GLU A 377 18.73 -7.06 14.35
C GLU A 377 19.44 -6.61 15.64
N SER A 378 18.98 -7.11 16.79
CA SER A 378 19.56 -6.76 18.09
C SER A 378 20.87 -7.50 18.39
N TYR A 379 21.20 -8.51 17.59
CA TYR A 379 22.38 -9.35 17.73
C TYR A 379 23.03 -9.59 16.37
N THR A 380 24.36 -9.62 16.33
CA THR A 380 25.11 -9.82 15.08
C THR A 380 26.11 -10.97 15.19
N THR A 381 26.27 -11.70 14.10
CA THR A 381 27.33 -12.70 13.92
C THR A 381 28.48 -12.07 13.12
N PRO A 382 29.73 -12.07 13.62
CA PRO A 382 30.87 -11.50 12.90
C PRO A 382 31.08 -12.12 11.51
N LYS A 383 31.21 -11.28 10.48
CA LYS A 383 31.42 -11.73 9.10
C LYS A 383 32.76 -12.47 8.97
N GLY A 384 32.71 -13.66 8.37
CA GLY A 384 33.89 -14.52 8.12
C GLY A 384 34.08 -15.69 9.09
N SER A 385 33.27 -15.80 10.16
CA SER A 385 33.34 -16.97 11.05
C SER A 385 32.54 -18.16 10.52
N LEU A 386 33.20 -19.31 10.37
CA LEU A 386 32.60 -20.61 10.00
C LEU A 386 32.31 -21.51 11.22
N SER A 387 32.52 -21.02 12.46
CA SER A 387 32.38 -21.84 13.67
C SER A 387 30.98 -21.77 14.28
N PRO A 388 30.24 -22.89 14.42
CA PRO A 388 28.91 -22.92 15.05
C PRO A 388 28.89 -22.60 16.56
N SER A 389 30.04 -22.35 17.18
CA SER A 389 30.21 -22.24 18.64
C SER A 389 30.37 -20.81 19.18
N GLN A 390 30.38 -19.78 18.33
CA GLN A 390 30.53 -18.38 18.77
C GLN A 390 29.19 -17.74 19.14
N VAL A 391 29.15 -17.04 20.28
CA VAL A 391 27.96 -16.38 20.81
C VAL A 391 27.66 -15.09 20.02
N PRO A 392 26.40 -14.81 19.62
CA PRO A 392 26.03 -13.57 18.93
C PRO A 392 26.32 -12.34 19.81
N VAL A 393 26.86 -11.28 19.20
CA VAL A 393 27.19 -10.03 19.90
C VAL A 393 25.99 -9.08 19.85
N ARG A 394 25.49 -8.66 21.03
CA ARG A 394 24.38 -7.71 21.14
C ARG A 394 24.79 -6.32 20.64
N CYS A 395 23.94 -5.70 19.81
CA CYS A 395 24.10 -4.32 19.38
C CYS A 395 23.96 -3.35 20.56
N THR A 396 24.81 -2.32 20.63
CA THR A 396 24.76 -1.28 21.67
C THR A 396 23.42 -0.55 21.63
N ASP A 397 22.94 -0.08 22.79
CA ASP A 397 21.64 0.60 22.88
C ASP A 397 21.59 1.86 22.01
N GLU A 398 22.70 2.60 21.89
CA GLU A 398 22.79 3.77 21.02
C GLU A 398 22.65 3.43 19.53
N THR A 399 23.41 2.46 19.01
CA THR A 399 23.34 2.08 17.59
C THR A 399 21.97 1.48 17.26
N TYR A 400 21.44 0.62 18.14
CA TYR A 400 20.08 0.09 18.04
C TYR A 400 19.03 1.21 17.99
N LEU A 401 19.09 2.16 18.94
CA LEU A 401 18.14 3.27 18.99
C LEU A 401 18.25 4.20 17.79
N ASN A 402 19.45 4.44 17.26
CA ASN A 402 19.62 5.28 16.07
C ASN A 402 19.04 4.61 14.81
N LEU A 403 19.17 3.28 14.66
CA LEU A 403 18.51 2.51 13.59
C LEU A 403 16.98 2.50 13.73
N VAL A 404 16.45 2.35 14.94
CA VAL A 404 14.99 2.42 15.22
C VAL A 404 14.44 3.83 14.99
N ARG A 405 15.10 4.86 15.51
CA ARG A 405 14.77 6.29 15.29
C ARG A 405 14.69 6.61 13.80
N HIS A 406 15.59 6.03 13.00
CA HIS A 406 15.59 6.18 11.54
C HIS A 406 14.40 5.47 10.90
N GLY A 407 14.13 4.20 11.23
CA GLY A 407 12.97 3.46 10.74
C GLY A 407 11.64 4.20 10.95
N LEU A 408 11.45 4.79 12.13
CA LEU A 408 10.27 5.62 12.44
C LEU A 408 10.12 6.86 11.51
N ARG A 409 11.21 7.41 10.95
CA ARG A 409 11.13 8.55 10.01
C ARG A 409 10.57 8.15 8.65
N LEU A 410 10.74 6.88 8.28
CA LEU A 410 10.29 6.31 7.01
C LEU A 410 8.81 5.89 7.04
N SER A 411 8.21 5.82 8.25
CA SER A 411 6.80 5.49 8.50
C SER A 411 6.36 4.20 7.79
N THR A 412 7.01 3.10 8.17
CA THR A 412 6.64 1.74 7.74
C THR A 412 5.31 1.31 8.38
N GLY A 413 4.71 0.22 7.88
CA GLY A 413 3.46 -0.30 8.45
C GLY A 413 3.67 -0.84 9.87
N PHE A 414 4.78 -1.54 10.07
CA PHE A 414 5.22 -2.04 11.37
C PHE A 414 6.71 -1.75 11.61
N LEU A 415 7.11 -1.76 12.88
CA LEU A 415 8.50 -1.76 13.33
C LEU A 415 8.65 -2.69 14.54
N THR A 416 9.74 -3.46 14.60
CA THR A 416 10.02 -4.35 15.75
C THR A 416 10.78 -3.64 16.85
N VAL A 417 10.42 -3.87 18.11
CA VAL A 417 11.17 -3.39 19.29
C VAL A 417 11.62 -4.57 20.14
N ASP A 418 12.90 -4.63 20.44
CA ASP A 418 13.55 -5.65 21.25
C ASP A 418 13.13 -5.54 22.73
N LEU A 419 12.37 -6.52 23.20
CA LEU A 419 11.85 -6.61 24.57
C LEU A 419 12.95 -6.93 25.61
N THR A 420 14.19 -7.23 25.21
CA THR A 420 15.33 -7.33 26.13
C THR A 420 15.91 -5.95 26.52
N ARG A 421 15.44 -4.86 25.90
CA ARG A 421 15.74 -3.47 26.30
C ARG A 421 14.85 -3.05 27.48
N ASP A 422 15.20 -1.94 28.13
CA ASP A 422 14.47 -1.44 29.30
C ASP A 422 13.13 -0.75 28.96
N ASP A 423 12.25 -0.70 29.96
CA ASP A 423 10.87 -0.19 29.84
C ASP A 423 10.81 1.28 29.41
N ASN A 424 11.76 2.11 29.82
CA ASN A 424 11.81 3.54 29.46
C ASN A 424 12.23 3.71 27.99
N THR A 425 13.25 2.98 27.54
CA THR A 425 13.67 2.92 26.14
C THR A 425 12.52 2.43 25.24
N ILE A 426 11.80 1.37 25.62
CA ILE A 426 10.66 0.85 24.86
C ILE A 426 9.51 1.87 24.82
N SER A 427 9.15 2.47 25.96
CA SER A 427 8.09 3.50 26.05
C SER A 427 8.40 4.76 25.23
N GLN A 428 9.68 5.13 25.12
CA GLN A 428 10.15 6.21 24.26
C GLN A 428 9.99 5.88 22.76
N ILE A 429 10.26 4.64 22.34
CA ILE A 429 10.02 4.23 20.95
C ILE A 429 8.52 4.21 20.63
N ILE A 430 7.69 3.72 21.55
CA ILE A 430 6.24 3.61 21.38
C ILE A 430 5.59 5.01 21.29
N SER A 431 5.99 5.97 22.14
CA SER A 431 5.46 7.34 22.06
C SER A 431 5.91 8.10 20.80
N ALA A 432 7.08 7.77 20.23
CA ALA A 432 7.56 8.31 18.96
C ALA A 432 6.93 7.66 17.69
N SER A 433 6.17 6.56 17.84
CA SER A 433 5.78 5.67 16.73
C SER A 433 4.84 6.28 15.68
N GLY A 434 3.96 7.21 16.09
CA GLY A 434 3.01 7.93 15.24
C GLY A 434 1.86 7.06 14.74
N ARG A 435 2.10 6.34 13.63
CA ARG A 435 1.22 5.28 13.10
C ARG A 435 1.95 4.00 12.70
N THR A 436 3.26 3.95 12.89
CA THR A 436 4.05 2.71 12.73
C THR A 436 3.67 1.78 13.87
N ARG A 437 3.08 0.61 13.58
CA ARG A 437 2.64 -0.31 14.63
C ARG A 437 3.80 -1.11 15.21
N ILE A 438 3.81 -1.28 16.53
CA ILE A 438 4.97 -1.80 17.26
C ILE A 438 4.82 -3.29 17.54
N ILE A 439 5.72 -4.09 16.96
CA ILE A 439 5.86 -5.52 17.25
C ILE A 439 6.89 -5.67 18.38
N GLY A 440 6.42 -5.94 19.61
CA GLY A 440 7.30 -6.29 20.72
C GLY A 440 7.92 -7.66 20.48
N HIS A 441 9.22 -7.69 20.17
CA HIS A 441 9.94 -8.90 19.78
C HIS A 441 10.88 -9.38 20.89
N PHE A 442 10.82 -10.68 21.19
CA PHE A 442 11.72 -11.39 22.08
C PHE A 442 12.17 -12.69 21.41
N GLU A 443 13.49 -12.89 21.30
CA GLU A 443 14.10 -14.16 20.93
C GLU A 443 15.01 -14.65 22.07
N ALA A 444 14.84 -15.92 22.45
CA ALA A 444 15.69 -16.59 23.43
C ALA A 444 16.68 -17.53 22.74
N PHE A 445 17.97 -17.46 23.10
CA PHE A 445 19.02 -18.33 22.55
C PHE A 445 18.96 -19.78 23.04
N ARG A 446 18.17 -20.03 24.08
CA ARG A 446 17.81 -21.34 24.66
C ARG A 446 16.39 -21.23 25.21
N PRO A 447 15.65 -22.33 25.42
CA PRO A 447 14.36 -22.28 26.10
C PRO A 447 14.47 -21.61 27.48
N LEU A 448 13.48 -20.79 27.82
CA LEU A 448 13.35 -20.25 29.18
C LEU A 448 12.99 -21.37 30.18
N PRO A 449 13.14 -21.18 31.51
CA PRO A 449 12.73 -22.17 32.50
C PRO A 449 11.27 -22.62 32.33
N GLY A 450 11.06 -23.92 32.11
CA GLY A 450 9.74 -24.50 31.81
C GLY A 450 9.28 -24.36 30.35
N GLY A 451 10.11 -23.79 29.46
CA GLY A 451 9.80 -23.58 28.04
C GLY A 451 8.49 -22.81 27.85
N TRP A 452 7.71 -23.21 26.84
CA TRP A 452 6.41 -22.61 26.52
C TRP A 452 5.27 -22.96 27.50
N ASP A 453 5.44 -23.98 28.35
CA ASP A 453 4.46 -24.37 29.36
C ASP A 453 4.68 -23.62 30.69
N GLY A 454 5.89 -23.12 30.95
CA GLY A 454 6.20 -22.22 32.06
C GLY A 454 5.58 -20.82 31.93
N ASP A 455 5.84 -19.98 32.93
CA ASP A 455 5.22 -18.65 33.06
C ASP A 455 6.06 -17.50 32.47
N GLU A 456 7.35 -17.71 32.18
CA GLU A 456 8.24 -16.62 31.74
C GLU A 456 7.78 -15.96 30.43
N TYR A 457 7.30 -16.74 29.46
CA TYR A 457 6.71 -16.16 28.24
C TYR A 457 5.39 -15.43 28.48
N MET A 458 4.62 -15.80 29.52
CA MET A 458 3.44 -15.03 29.92
C MET A 458 3.88 -13.68 30.49
N LYS A 459 4.89 -13.63 31.36
CA LYS A 459 5.45 -12.37 31.90
C LYS A 459 5.96 -11.45 30.77
N VAL A 460 6.67 -12.00 29.78
CA VAL A 460 7.14 -11.22 28.60
C VAL A 460 5.96 -10.70 27.77
N TYR A 461 4.93 -11.51 27.54
CA TYR A 461 3.71 -11.10 26.85
C TYR A 461 2.93 -10.01 27.61
N GLU A 462 2.75 -10.16 28.92
CA GLU A 462 2.05 -9.18 29.75
C GLU A 462 2.83 -7.86 29.86
N ARG A 463 4.16 -7.90 29.91
CA ARG A 463 5.01 -6.70 29.83
C ARG A 463 4.91 -6.01 28.46
N ALA A 464 4.89 -6.75 27.36
CA ALA A 464 4.65 -6.16 26.04
C ALA A 464 3.26 -5.50 25.95
N ARG A 465 2.25 -6.08 26.62
CA ARG A 465 0.91 -5.49 26.76
C ARG A 465 0.91 -4.24 27.64
N SER A 466 1.60 -4.22 28.79
CA SER A 466 1.63 -3.04 29.67
C SER A 466 2.43 -1.88 29.10
N LEU A 467 3.45 -2.15 28.28
CA LEU A 467 4.21 -1.13 27.54
C LEU A 467 3.46 -0.57 26.32
N GLY A 468 2.40 -1.26 25.84
CA GLY A 468 1.56 -0.79 24.74
C GLY A 468 2.02 -1.18 23.34
N CYS A 469 2.64 -2.35 23.17
CA CYS A 469 2.88 -2.91 21.84
C CYS A 469 1.57 -3.30 21.12
N ASP A 470 1.53 -3.27 19.79
CA ASP A 470 0.38 -3.73 18.99
C ASP A 470 0.32 -5.26 18.86
N ILE A 471 1.49 -5.87 18.73
CA ILE A 471 1.71 -7.29 18.42
C ILE A 471 2.89 -7.78 19.25
N VAL A 472 2.92 -9.05 19.63
CA VAL A 472 4.07 -9.68 20.30
C VAL A 472 4.65 -10.80 19.42
N ARG A 473 5.98 -10.83 19.23
CA ARG A 473 6.74 -11.88 18.51
C ARG A 473 7.71 -12.59 19.46
N LEU A 474 7.31 -13.76 19.94
CA LEU A 474 8.10 -14.61 20.85
C LEU A 474 8.70 -15.80 20.09
N CYS A 475 9.99 -16.09 20.27
CA CYS A 475 10.59 -17.33 19.76
C CYS A 475 11.78 -17.84 20.59
N GLN A 476 12.05 -19.15 20.48
CA GLN A 476 13.20 -19.88 21.04
C GLN A 476 13.59 -21.01 20.08
N PRO A 477 14.79 -21.60 20.17
CA PRO A 477 15.05 -22.88 19.51
C PRO A 477 14.08 -23.97 20.00
N ALA A 478 13.76 -24.90 19.11
CA ALA A 478 13.27 -26.22 19.52
C ALA A 478 14.47 -27.13 19.77
N GLU A 479 14.59 -27.66 20.98
CA GLU A 479 15.57 -28.68 21.35
C GLU A 479 14.98 -30.09 21.14
N ILE A 480 13.66 -30.24 21.26
CA ILE A 480 12.91 -31.49 21.02
C ILE A 480 11.65 -31.25 20.16
N PRO A 481 11.11 -32.27 19.46
CA PRO A 481 9.89 -32.13 18.66
C PRO A 481 8.69 -31.58 19.46
N GLU A 482 8.57 -31.95 20.74
CA GLU A 482 7.48 -31.62 21.65
C GLU A 482 7.37 -30.11 21.93
N ASP A 483 8.46 -29.34 21.78
CA ASP A 483 8.46 -27.87 21.88
C ASP A 483 7.46 -27.23 20.90
N ASN A 484 7.20 -27.89 19.77
CA ASN A 484 6.25 -27.42 18.76
C ASN A 484 4.78 -27.60 19.21
N LEU A 485 4.50 -28.54 20.12
CA LEU A 485 3.20 -28.70 20.76
C LEU A 485 3.07 -27.77 21.98
N ALA A 486 4.16 -27.54 22.71
CA ALA A 486 4.20 -26.61 23.83
C ALA A 486 3.87 -25.16 23.38
N VAL A 487 4.42 -24.68 22.25
CA VAL A 487 4.07 -23.36 21.69
C VAL A 487 2.64 -23.29 21.11
N GLN A 488 2.01 -24.43 20.77
CA GLN A 488 0.59 -24.47 20.45
C GLN A 488 -0.26 -24.34 21.73
N ARG A 489 0.10 -25.03 22.82
CA ARG A 489 -0.53 -24.88 24.14
C ARG A 489 -0.42 -23.44 24.64
N PHE A 490 0.75 -22.80 24.55
CA PHE A 490 0.94 -21.40 24.91
C PHE A 490 0.00 -20.46 24.15
N ARG A 491 -0.09 -20.60 22.82
CA ARG A 491 -1.04 -19.80 22.01
C ARG A 491 -2.50 -20.04 22.42
N HIS A 492 -2.88 -21.26 22.77
CA HIS A 492 -4.22 -21.55 23.27
C HIS A 492 -4.48 -20.93 24.66
N ARG A 493 -3.51 -20.99 25.60
CA ARG A 493 -3.59 -20.29 26.90
C ARG A 493 -3.88 -18.79 26.70
N ILE A 494 -3.15 -18.14 25.77
CA ILE A 494 -3.33 -16.73 25.43
C ILE A 494 -4.71 -16.44 24.80
N GLN A 495 -5.20 -17.32 23.91
CA GLN A 495 -6.54 -17.20 23.31
C GLN A 495 -7.68 -17.41 24.32
N SER A 496 -7.44 -18.17 25.41
CA SER A 496 -8.41 -18.39 26.49
C SER A 496 -8.49 -17.28 27.54
N LEU A 497 -7.70 -16.20 27.41
CA LEU A 497 -7.74 -15.07 28.35
C LEU A 497 -9.06 -14.28 28.22
N PRO A 498 -9.71 -13.87 29.33
CA PRO A 498 -11.02 -13.20 29.31
C PRO A 498 -10.96 -11.73 28.88
N THR A 499 -9.81 -11.23 28.44
CA THR A 499 -9.61 -9.87 27.93
C THR A 499 -9.03 -9.96 26.53
N ALA A 500 -9.40 -9.03 25.64
CA ALA A 500 -8.86 -8.98 24.28
C ALA A 500 -7.33 -8.84 24.31
N GLY A 501 -6.63 -9.93 24.02
CA GLY A 501 -5.17 -10.00 24.07
C GLY A 501 -4.50 -9.27 22.91
N LEU A 502 -3.22 -8.94 23.08
CA LEU A 502 -2.37 -8.59 21.95
C LEU A 502 -2.26 -9.76 20.97
N SER A 503 -2.22 -9.43 19.68
CA SER A 503 -1.96 -10.39 18.61
C SER A 503 -0.59 -11.05 18.79
N LEU A 504 -0.53 -12.38 18.68
CA LEU A 504 0.63 -13.18 19.06
C LEU A 504 1.21 -13.95 17.87
N ILE A 505 2.48 -13.69 17.59
CA ILE A 505 3.38 -14.48 16.75
C ILE A 505 4.22 -15.33 17.72
N ALA A 506 4.09 -16.66 17.68
CA ALA A 506 4.81 -17.58 18.56
C ALA A 506 5.19 -18.89 17.84
N TYR A 507 6.49 -19.11 17.69
CA TYR A 507 7.07 -20.25 16.96
C TYR A 507 8.49 -20.59 17.45
N ASN A 508 9.00 -21.74 17.03
CA ASN A 508 10.36 -22.18 17.34
C ASN A 508 11.36 -21.95 16.18
N THR A 509 12.61 -21.68 16.52
CA THR A 509 13.76 -21.61 15.63
C THR A 509 14.53 -22.93 15.58
N GLY A 510 15.57 -22.99 14.74
CA GLY A 510 16.28 -24.25 14.42
C GLY A 510 15.48 -25.19 13.48
N PRO A 511 16.09 -26.30 13.01
CA PRO A 511 15.44 -27.23 12.08
C PRO A 511 14.24 -27.99 12.68
N LEU A 512 14.29 -28.33 13.98
CA LEU A 512 13.16 -28.95 14.69
C LEU A 512 11.99 -27.98 14.87
N GLY A 513 12.23 -26.67 14.86
CA GLY A 513 11.20 -25.65 15.06
C GLY A 513 10.31 -25.38 13.85
N ARG A 514 10.65 -25.90 12.66
CA ARG A 514 9.94 -25.65 11.39
C ARG A 514 8.43 -25.91 11.49
N MET A 515 8.02 -26.96 12.20
CA MET A 515 6.59 -27.31 12.34
C MET A 515 5.80 -26.17 13.00
N SER A 516 6.19 -25.72 14.18
CA SER A 516 5.46 -24.64 14.87
C SER A 516 5.37 -23.35 14.05
N ARG A 517 6.36 -23.05 13.21
CA ARG A 517 6.36 -21.88 12.31
C ARG A 517 5.40 -22.02 11.13
N CYS A 518 5.25 -23.22 10.55
CA CYS A 518 4.18 -23.49 9.57
C CYS A 518 2.78 -23.32 10.17
N PHE A 519 2.61 -23.70 11.45
CA PHE A 519 1.35 -23.61 12.19
C PHE A 519 1.16 -22.29 12.97
N ASN A 520 2.07 -21.32 12.85
CA ASN A 520 1.92 -20.01 13.48
C ASN A 520 0.84 -19.20 12.74
N PRO A 521 -0.08 -18.49 13.44
CA PRO A 521 -1.33 -18.05 12.83
C PRO A 521 -1.23 -16.72 12.09
N ILE A 522 -0.26 -15.87 12.41
CA ILE A 522 -0.10 -14.54 11.81
C ILE A 522 1.36 -14.20 11.58
N LEU A 523 1.68 -13.53 10.47
CA LEU A 523 3.02 -13.00 10.14
C LEU A 523 4.17 -14.01 10.37
N SER A 524 3.96 -15.29 10.03
CA SER A 524 4.99 -16.33 10.10
C SER A 524 6.21 -15.95 9.26
N PRO A 525 7.42 -15.82 9.82
CA PRO A 525 8.58 -15.40 9.04
C PRO A 525 9.03 -16.52 8.09
N VAL A 526 9.10 -16.17 6.81
CA VAL A 526 9.47 -17.06 5.70
C VAL A 526 10.61 -16.45 4.89
N THR A 527 11.33 -17.28 4.14
CA THR A 527 12.34 -16.83 3.19
C THR A 527 11.91 -17.10 1.74
N HIS A 528 12.59 -16.47 0.78
CA HIS A 528 12.39 -16.71 -0.65
C HIS A 528 13.54 -17.57 -1.21
N PRO A 529 13.31 -18.55 -2.11
CA PRO A 529 14.36 -19.42 -2.63
C PRO A 529 15.61 -18.72 -3.19
N SER A 530 15.48 -17.53 -3.78
CA SER A 530 16.63 -16.77 -4.31
C SER A 530 17.56 -16.17 -3.25
N LEU A 531 17.16 -16.17 -1.97
CA LEU A 531 17.96 -15.61 -0.86
C LEU A 531 18.89 -16.64 -0.20
N VAL A 532 18.82 -17.92 -0.61
CA VAL A 532 19.37 -19.01 0.20
C VAL A 532 20.28 -19.96 -0.58
N THR A 533 21.51 -20.11 -0.08
CA THR A 533 22.46 -21.13 -0.53
C THR A 533 21.95 -22.55 -0.20
N GLU A 534 22.20 -23.51 -1.08
CA GLU A 534 21.69 -24.87 -0.91
C GLU A 534 22.26 -25.59 0.32
N LEU A 535 21.39 -25.84 1.31
CA LEU A 535 21.66 -26.70 2.46
C LEU A 535 20.85 -28.01 2.36
N PRO A 536 21.35 -29.14 2.89
CA PRO A 536 20.56 -30.37 3.08
C PRO A 536 19.27 -30.08 3.86
N THR A 537 18.15 -30.70 3.46
CA THR A 537 16.80 -30.36 3.97
C THR A 537 16.64 -30.52 5.48
N HIS A 538 17.38 -31.43 6.11
CA HIS A 538 17.37 -31.66 7.56
C HIS A 538 18.16 -30.60 8.37
N LEU A 539 19.01 -29.79 7.72
CA LEU A 539 19.77 -28.70 8.36
C LEU A 539 19.10 -27.32 8.19
N ARG A 540 18.00 -27.23 7.44
CA ARG A 540 17.30 -25.96 7.16
C ARG A 540 16.51 -25.49 8.38
N SER A 541 16.91 -24.37 8.99
CA SER A 541 16.18 -23.68 10.07
C SER A 541 15.02 -22.79 9.58
N TRP A 542 14.84 -22.70 8.26
CA TRP A 542 13.94 -21.82 7.54
C TRP A 542 12.86 -22.59 6.75
N ILE A 543 11.84 -21.85 6.32
CA ILE A 543 10.74 -22.32 5.47
C ILE A 543 10.40 -21.21 4.47
N THR A 544 9.94 -21.61 3.28
CA THR A 544 9.32 -20.71 2.30
C THR A 544 7.81 -20.59 2.54
N ALA A 545 7.17 -19.52 2.02
CA ALA A 545 5.69 -19.39 2.05
C ALA A 545 4.99 -20.64 1.48
N ARG A 546 5.53 -21.17 0.37
CA ARG A 546 5.04 -22.36 -0.32
C ARG A 546 5.17 -23.65 0.52
N GLU A 547 6.26 -23.81 1.28
CA GLU A 547 6.40 -24.93 2.23
C GLU A 547 5.43 -24.79 3.40
N ALA A 548 5.24 -23.57 3.93
CA ALA A 548 4.28 -23.32 5.01
C ALA A 548 2.85 -23.68 4.59
N GLN A 549 2.40 -23.23 3.41
CA GLN A 549 1.08 -23.62 2.89
C GLN A 549 0.98 -25.14 2.69
N LYS A 550 1.96 -25.77 2.03
CA LYS A 550 1.97 -27.23 1.83
C LYS A 550 1.86 -27.99 3.15
N ALA A 551 2.58 -27.59 4.19
CA ALA A 551 2.53 -28.22 5.50
C ALA A 551 1.12 -28.17 6.13
N LEU A 552 0.36 -27.09 5.95
CA LEU A 552 -1.01 -26.97 6.47
C LEU A 552 -2.01 -27.90 5.76
N TYR A 553 -1.84 -28.12 4.44
CA TYR A 553 -2.68 -29.07 3.71
C TYR A 553 -2.25 -30.54 3.95
N SER A 554 -0.94 -30.83 3.95
CA SER A 554 -0.41 -32.17 4.21
C SER A 554 -0.61 -32.66 5.66
N SER A 555 -1.03 -31.78 6.57
CA SER A 555 -1.39 -32.10 7.96
C SER A 555 -2.90 -32.06 8.23
N PHE A 556 -3.73 -31.93 7.19
CA PHE A 556 -5.20 -31.87 7.28
C PHE A 556 -5.74 -30.69 8.12
N ALA A 557 -4.93 -29.64 8.34
CA ALA A 557 -5.39 -28.42 8.99
C ALA A 557 -6.28 -27.58 8.05
N LEU A 558 -6.02 -27.66 6.74
CA LEU A 558 -6.79 -27.05 5.66
C LEU A 558 -7.13 -28.10 4.59
N ASP A 559 -8.30 -27.93 3.94
CA ASP A 559 -8.86 -28.88 2.97
C ASP A 559 -8.60 -28.45 1.51
N PRO A 560 -8.32 -29.38 0.57
CA PRO A 560 -8.27 -29.10 -0.86
C PRO A 560 -9.65 -28.71 -1.43
N MET A 561 -9.82 -27.44 -1.79
CA MET A 561 -11.08 -26.91 -2.33
C MET A 561 -11.16 -26.91 -3.86
N GLN A 562 -12.39 -26.96 -4.37
CA GLN A 562 -12.74 -26.94 -5.80
C GLN A 562 -13.40 -25.62 -6.19
N PHE A 563 -12.93 -25.04 -7.30
CA PHE A 563 -13.37 -23.74 -7.83
C PHE A 563 -13.81 -23.89 -9.29
N PHE A 564 -14.70 -23.00 -9.74
CA PHE A 564 -15.41 -23.17 -11.01
C PHE A 564 -15.64 -21.84 -11.74
N VAL A 565 -15.57 -21.82 -13.07
CA VAL A 565 -16.25 -20.79 -13.88
C VAL A 565 -17.63 -21.29 -14.28
N PHE A 566 -18.68 -20.61 -13.84
CA PHE A 566 -20.09 -20.98 -14.03
C PHE A 566 -20.78 -20.08 -15.07
N GLY A 567 -21.48 -20.66 -16.04
CA GLY A 567 -22.19 -19.91 -17.08
C GLY A 567 -22.80 -20.80 -18.16
N ALA A 568 -23.52 -20.19 -19.11
CA ALA A 568 -24.16 -20.91 -20.22
C ALA A 568 -23.18 -21.27 -21.35
N ASN A 569 -22.16 -20.44 -21.56
CA ASN A 569 -21.05 -20.68 -22.48
C ASN A 569 -19.75 -20.22 -21.79
N THR A 570 -18.86 -21.15 -21.47
CA THR A 570 -17.65 -20.91 -20.67
C THR A 570 -16.43 -21.71 -21.12
N THR A 571 -16.55 -22.57 -22.15
CA THR A 571 -15.46 -23.41 -22.70
C THR A 571 -14.21 -22.64 -23.13
N TYR A 572 -14.37 -21.38 -23.55
CA TYR A 572 -13.29 -20.49 -24.01
C TYR A 572 -12.61 -19.70 -22.88
N SER A 573 -12.97 -19.94 -21.61
CA SER A 573 -12.43 -19.19 -20.48
C SER A 573 -11.00 -19.60 -20.12
N MET A 574 -10.10 -18.62 -20.02
CA MET A 574 -8.72 -18.81 -19.52
C MET A 574 -8.61 -18.80 -17.98
N SER A 575 -9.73 -18.58 -17.26
CA SER A 575 -9.75 -18.60 -15.78
C SER A 575 -9.19 -19.88 -15.16
N PRO A 576 -9.47 -21.11 -15.67
CA PRO A 576 -8.88 -22.33 -15.14
C PRO A 576 -7.35 -22.34 -15.20
N ALA A 577 -6.75 -21.99 -16.34
CA ALA A 577 -5.29 -21.95 -16.48
C ALA A 577 -4.66 -20.90 -15.55
N MET A 578 -5.28 -19.71 -15.46
CA MET A 578 -4.88 -18.62 -14.58
C MET A 578 -4.88 -19.03 -13.09
N HIS A 579 -6.00 -19.55 -12.59
CA HIS A 579 -6.14 -19.89 -11.17
C HIS A 579 -5.35 -21.15 -10.79
N ASN A 580 -5.32 -22.20 -11.63
CA ASN A 580 -4.53 -23.42 -11.34
C ASN A 580 -3.02 -23.14 -11.30
N THR A 581 -2.52 -22.26 -12.17
CA THR A 581 -1.11 -21.85 -12.15
C THR A 581 -0.77 -21.10 -10.86
N ALA A 582 -1.66 -20.20 -10.43
CA ALA A 582 -1.51 -19.49 -9.16
C ALA A 582 -1.54 -20.46 -7.95
N PHE A 583 -2.52 -21.36 -7.86
CA PHE A 583 -2.61 -22.39 -6.81
C PHE A 583 -1.31 -23.22 -6.72
N LYS A 584 -0.84 -23.74 -7.85
CA LYS A 584 0.38 -24.55 -7.97
C LYS A 584 1.63 -23.84 -7.44
N ILE A 585 1.76 -22.54 -7.65
CA ILE A 585 2.94 -21.77 -7.19
C ILE A 585 2.81 -21.37 -5.72
N CYS A 586 1.65 -20.87 -5.29
CA CYS A 586 1.36 -20.57 -3.88
C CYS A 586 1.40 -21.82 -2.97
N GLY A 587 1.38 -23.03 -3.53
CA GLY A 587 1.44 -24.28 -2.78
C GLY A 587 0.07 -24.77 -2.30
N LEU A 588 -1.00 -24.26 -2.90
CA LEU A 588 -2.39 -24.62 -2.59
C LEU A 588 -2.80 -25.83 -3.45
N PRO A 589 -3.32 -26.93 -2.87
CA PRO A 589 -3.73 -28.12 -3.62
C PRO A 589 -5.15 -27.98 -4.22
N HIS A 590 -5.53 -26.75 -4.58
CA HIS A 590 -6.86 -26.44 -5.10
C HIS A 590 -6.96 -26.73 -6.61
N ASN A 591 -8.17 -26.98 -7.09
CA ASN A 591 -8.46 -27.17 -8.51
C ASN A 591 -9.50 -26.16 -8.99
N TYR A 592 -9.26 -25.52 -10.13
CA TYR A 592 -10.21 -24.66 -10.84
C TYR A 592 -10.63 -25.33 -12.16
N SER A 593 -11.93 -25.41 -12.41
CA SER A 593 -12.50 -26.07 -13.60
C SER A 593 -13.66 -25.26 -14.23
N ILE A 594 -14.30 -25.82 -15.25
CA ILE A 594 -15.44 -25.21 -15.96
C ILE A 594 -16.72 -25.94 -15.57
N HIS A 595 -17.73 -25.23 -15.08
CA HIS A 595 -19.07 -25.78 -14.83
C HIS A 595 -20.09 -25.10 -15.76
N GLN A 596 -20.24 -25.63 -16.96
CA GLN A 596 -21.18 -25.08 -17.94
C GLN A 596 -22.58 -25.66 -17.72
N SER A 597 -23.59 -24.79 -17.61
CA SER A 597 -25.00 -25.22 -17.51
C SER A 597 -25.90 -24.25 -18.28
N PRO A 598 -26.86 -24.75 -19.09
CA PRO A 598 -27.80 -23.89 -19.82
C PRO A 598 -28.88 -23.26 -18.93
N THR A 599 -28.93 -23.61 -17.63
CA THR A 599 -29.84 -22.97 -16.67
C THR A 599 -29.15 -22.69 -15.35
N LEU A 600 -29.65 -21.70 -14.60
CA LEU A 600 -29.19 -21.38 -13.25
C LEU A 600 -29.28 -22.58 -12.27
N ARG A 601 -30.06 -23.63 -12.57
CA ARG A 601 -30.18 -24.82 -11.72
C ARG A 601 -28.87 -25.60 -11.54
N GLY A 602 -27.93 -25.50 -12.49
CA GLY A 602 -26.60 -26.12 -12.35
C GLY A 602 -25.75 -25.54 -11.21
N LEU A 603 -26.18 -24.43 -10.60
CA LEU A 603 -25.57 -23.95 -9.35
C LEU A 603 -25.84 -24.89 -8.17
N ASN A 604 -26.91 -25.71 -8.21
CA ASN A 604 -27.19 -26.69 -7.15
C ASN A 604 -26.05 -27.70 -7.01
N ASP A 605 -25.53 -28.21 -8.13
CA ASP A 605 -24.43 -29.18 -8.18
C ASP A 605 -23.18 -28.67 -7.45
N LEU A 606 -22.95 -27.35 -7.50
CA LEU A 606 -21.85 -26.67 -6.80
C LEU A 606 -22.15 -26.44 -5.31
N VAL A 607 -23.42 -26.24 -4.94
CA VAL A 607 -23.85 -26.02 -3.54
C VAL A 607 -23.98 -27.33 -2.75
N GLU A 608 -24.31 -28.44 -3.40
CA GLU A 608 -24.32 -29.78 -2.78
C GLU A 608 -22.90 -30.39 -2.65
N ASN A 609 -21.91 -29.84 -3.38
CA ASN A 609 -20.50 -30.21 -3.27
C ASN A 609 -19.83 -29.61 -2.02
N GLN A 610 -19.52 -30.47 -1.04
CA GLN A 610 -18.89 -30.04 0.23
C GLN A 610 -17.50 -29.41 0.07
N TYR A 611 -16.79 -29.68 -1.03
CA TYR A 611 -15.46 -29.14 -1.34
C TYR A 611 -15.53 -27.85 -2.20
N PHE A 612 -16.71 -27.36 -2.56
CA PHE A 612 -16.83 -26.08 -3.27
C PHE A 612 -16.22 -24.94 -2.44
N GLY A 613 -15.26 -24.23 -3.03
CA GLY A 613 -14.60 -23.05 -2.44
C GLY A 613 -15.08 -21.72 -3.02
N GLY A 614 -15.71 -21.73 -4.20
CA GLY A 614 -16.24 -20.54 -4.85
C GLY A 614 -16.32 -20.67 -6.38
N SER A 615 -16.97 -19.70 -7.03
CA SER A 615 -17.10 -19.66 -8.48
C SER A 615 -17.05 -18.26 -9.08
N SER A 616 -16.42 -18.13 -10.24
CA SER A 616 -16.54 -16.95 -11.10
C SER A 616 -17.79 -17.11 -12.00
N VAL A 617 -18.74 -16.19 -11.91
CA VAL A 617 -19.99 -16.20 -12.66
C VAL A 617 -19.84 -15.45 -13.98
N SER A 618 -20.12 -16.13 -15.09
CA SER A 618 -20.13 -15.62 -16.46
C SER A 618 -21.56 -15.28 -16.92
N LEU A 619 -21.73 -15.03 -18.23
CA LEU A 619 -23.02 -14.79 -18.86
C LEU A 619 -23.89 -16.07 -18.89
N PRO A 620 -25.24 -15.94 -18.77
CA PRO A 620 -25.99 -14.70 -18.48
C PRO A 620 -26.11 -14.40 -16.96
N TYR A 621 -25.77 -15.36 -16.09
CA TYR A 621 -26.27 -15.44 -14.70
C TYR A 621 -25.81 -14.34 -13.72
N LYS A 622 -24.94 -13.41 -14.12
CA LYS A 622 -24.42 -12.32 -13.27
C LYS A 622 -25.49 -11.52 -12.50
N THR A 623 -26.70 -11.39 -13.06
CA THR A 623 -27.86 -10.78 -12.36
C THR A 623 -28.84 -11.81 -11.81
N GLU A 624 -28.94 -12.98 -12.44
CA GLU A 624 -29.93 -14.02 -12.11
C GLU A 624 -29.59 -14.78 -10.81
N CYS A 625 -28.31 -14.87 -10.44
CA CYS A 625 -27.90 -15.49 -9.17
C CYS A 625 -28.40 -14.72 -7.93
N ILE A 626 -28.69 -13.41 -8.04
CA ILE A 626 -28.92 -12.52 -6.88
C ILE A 626 -30.01 -13.01 -5.91
N PRO A 627 -31.19 -13.51 -6.35
CA PRO A 627 -32.23 -13.99 -5.44
C PRO A 627 -31.83 -15.22 -4.60
N LEU A 628 -30.83 -15.97 -5.04
CA LEU A 628 -30.31 -17.19 -4.37
C LEU A 628 -29.25 -16.87 -3.29
N LEU A 629 -28.78 -15.62 -3.22
CA LEU A 629 -27.75 -15.21 -2.28
C LEU A 629 -28.31 -15.03 -0.86
N HIS A 630 -27.46 -15.34 0.11
CA HIS A 630 -27.68 -15.02 1.52
C HIS A 630 -27.17 -13.62 1.84
N SER A 631 -25.98 -13.24 1.33
CA SER A 631 -25.42 -11.90 1.49
C SER A 631 -24.70 -11.41 0.22
N MET A 632 -24.42 -10.11 0.15
CA MET A 632 -23.71 -9.46 -0.95
C MET A 632 -22.82 -8.34 -0.45
N SER A 633 -21.64 -8.18 -1.05
CA SER A 633 -20.75 -7.04 -0.78
C SER A 633 -21.42 -5.69 -1.07
N THR A 634 -20.87 -4.62 -0.49
CA THR A 634 -21.36 -3.25 -0.75
C THR A 634 -21.25 -2.87 -2.23
N HIS A 635 -20.15 -3.25 -2.88
CA HIS A 635 -19.91 -3.02 -4.31
C HIS A 635 -20.92 -3.76 -5.20
N ALA A 636 -21.07 -5.07 -5.02
CA ALA A 636 -22.00 -5.88 -5.83
C ALA A 636 -23.46 -5.43 -5.68
N ARG A 637 -23.84 -4.96 -4.48
CA ARG A 637 -25.18 -4.43 -4.19
C ARG A 637 -25.47 -3.13 -4.95
N ALA A 638 -24.48 -2.22 -5.03
CA ALA A 638 -24.60 -0.98 -5.81
C ALA A 638 -24.61 -1.22 -7.33
N ILE A 639 -23.81 -2.19 -7.79
CA ILE A 639 -23.75 -2.64 -9.19
C ILE A 639 -25.06 -3.33 -9.61
N GLY A 640 -25.67 -4.10 -8.70
CA GLY A 640 -26.83 -4.95 -9.01
C GLY A 640 -26.47 -6.13 -9.92
N ALA A 641 -25.23 -6.60 -9.88
CA ALA A 641 -24.73 -7.79 -10.57
C ALA A 641 -23.49 -8.35 -9.83
N ILE A 642 -23.35 -9.67 -9.77
CA ILE A 642 -22.18 -10.36 -9.24
C ILE A 642 -21.35 -10.99 -10.36
N ASN A 643 -20.06 -11.20 -10.11
CA ASN A 643 -19.23 -12.09 -10.93
C ASN A 643 -18.49 -13.14 -10.08
N THR A 644 -18.68 -13.13 -8.75
CA THR A 644 -17.93 -13.95 -7.79
C THR A 644 -18.90 -14.50 -6.75
N LEU A 645 -18.88 -15.81 -6.55
CA LEU A 645 -19.65 -16.55 -5.53
C LEU A 645 -18.69 -17.15 -4.51
N ILE A 646 -18.98 -16.98 -3.22
CA ILE A 646 -18.22 -17.55 -2.12
C ILE A 646 -19.20 -18.30 -1.19
N PRO A 647 -18.92 -19.57 -0.83
CA PRO A 647 -19.77 -20.34 0.08
C PRO A 647 -19.64 -19.84 1.51
N ILE A 648 -20.77 -19.76 2.20
CA ILE A 648 -20.87 -19.43 3.61
C ILE A 648 -21.07 -20.73 4.40
N ARG A 649 -20.16 -21.02 5.33
CA ARG A 649 -20.14 -22.28 6.11
C ARG A 649 -20.56 -22.09 7.57
N ASN A 650 -20.36 -20.90 8.13
CA ASN A 650 -20.98 -20.47 9.37
C ASN A 650 -21.88 -19.24 9.17
N LEU A 651 -22.94 -19.14 9.96
CA LEU A 651 -23.87 -18.01 9.97
C LEU A 651 -23.79 -17.18 11.25
N GLU A 652 -23.30 -17.76 12.35
CA GLU A 652 -23.15 -17.06 13.63
C GLU A 652 -22.17 -15.88 13.52
N ASP A 653 -21.19 -15.96 12.61
CA ASP A 653 -20.20 -14.91 12.33
C ASP A 653 -20.74 -13.77 11.43
N LEU A 654 -22.06 -13.64 11.23
CA LEU A 654 -22.69 -12.64 10.35
C LEU A 654 -23.56 -11.60 11.07
N ASP A 655 -23.90 -11.78 12.35
CA ASP A 655 -24.81 -10.84 13.03
C ASP A 655 -24.14 -9.48 13.36
N ASP A 656 -22.81 -9.43 13.49
CA ASP A 656 -22.08 -8.14 13.51
C ASP A 656 -21.70 -7.69 12.10
N THR A 657 -22.36 -6.62 11.64
CA THR A 657 -22.07 -5.90 10.39
C THR A 657 -20.61 -5.47 10.18
N ARG A 658 -19.78 -5.39 11.22
CA ARG A 658 -18.34 -5.10 11.11
C ARG A 658 -17.47 -6.34 10.89
N LEU A 659 -17.99 -7.53 11.21
CA LEU A 659 -17.32 -8.82 11.04
C LEU A 659 -17.81 -9.58 9.78
N GLN A 660 -18.97 -9.20 9.22
CA GLN A 660 -19.58 -9.83 8.04
C GLN A 660 -18.65 -10.03 6.84
N GLU A 661 -17.68 -9.13 6.59
CA GLU A 661 -16.71 -9.33 5.50
C GLU A 661 -15.54 -10.20 5.95
N SER A 662 -14.96 -9.99 7.15
CA SER A 662 -13.78 -10.72 7.61
C SER A 662 -14.04 -12.19 7.95
N SER A 663 -15.20 -12.52 8.51
CA SER A 663 -15.55 -13.90 8.87
C SER A 663 -15.62 -14.84 7.66
N ILE A 664 -16.06 -14.33 6.52
CA ILE A 664 -16.09 -15.05 5.24
C ILE A 664 -14.68 -15.49 4.81
N PHE A 665 -13.59 -14.84 5.25
CA PHE A 665 -12.21 -15.24 4.94
C PHE A 665 -11.68 -16.38 5.82
N LEU A 666 -12.22 -16.58 7.03
CA LEU A 666 -11.65 -17.51 8.01
C LEU A 666 -11.88 -18.99 7.67
N GLN A 667 -12.93 -19.31 6.89
CA GLN A 667 -13.36 -20.70 6.62
C GLN A 667 -13.16 -21.15 5.16
N LYS A 668 -12.40 -20.37 4.35
CA LYS A 668 -12.30 -20.56 2.88
C LYS A 668 -11.72 -21.91 2.45
N SER A 669 -10.73 -22.42 3.18
CA SER A 669 -10.08 -23.71 2.91
C SER A 669 -10.46 -24.78 3.94
N ARG A 670 -11.76 -24.88 4.27
CA ARG A 670 -12.34 -25.99 5.03
C ARG A 670 -13.56 -26.55 4.30
N ALA A 671 -13.64 -27.87 4.18
CA ALA A 671 -14.76 -28.57 3.54
C ALA A 671 -15.94 -28.77 4.52
N GLY A 672 -17.14 -29.01 3.98
CA GLY A 672 -18.32 -29.33 4.79
C GLY A 672 -19.64 -28.89 4.15
N PRO A 673 -20.75 -28.78 4.91
CA PRO A 673 -22.01 -28.24 4.41
C PRO A 673 -21.89 -26.74 4.08
N ILE A 674 -22.74 -26.27 3.16
CA ILE A 674 -22.87 -24.86 2.80
C ILE A 674 -24.19 -24.34 3.42
N LYS A 675 -24.09 -23.35 4.32
CA LYS A 675 -25.23 -22.71 4.98
C LYS A 675 -25.81 -21.54 4.16
N GLY A 676 -25.05 -20.98 3.21
CA GLY A 676 -25.49 -19.91 2.32
C GLY A 676 -24.46 -19.52 1.25
N LEU A 677 -24.78 -18.51 0.43
CA LEU A 677 -23.89 -17.96 -0.59
C LEU A 677 -23.69 -16.44 -0.39
N HIS A 678 -22.45 -15.99 -0.46
CA HIS A 678 -22.09 -14.58 -0.62
C HIS A 678 -21.81 -14.28 -2.09
N GLY A 679 -22.30 -13.13 -2.57
CA GLY A 679 -22.04 -12.66 -3.94
C GLY A 679 -21.28 -11.33 -3.98
N ASP A 680 -20.17 -11.31 -4.71
CA ASP A 680 -19.31 -10.14 -4.91
C ASP A 680 -19.10 -9.85 -6.42
N ASN A 681 -18.53 -8.69 -6.74
CA ASN A 681 -18.21 -8.25 -8.08
C ASN A 681 -16.76 -7.72 -8.14
N THR A 682 -15.92 -8.34 -8.96
CA THR A 682 -14.56 -7.89 -9.27
C THR A 682 -14.41 -7.33 -10.69
N ASP A 683 -15.47 -7.36 -11.51
CA ASP A 683 -15.48 -6.76 -12.86
C ASP A 683 -15.08 -5.28 -12.77
N TRP A 684 -15.67 -4.58 -11.79
CA TRP A 684 -15.44 -3.14 -11.60
C TRP A 684 -14.01 -2.84 -11.16
N ILE A 685 -13.32 -3.76 -10.47
CA ILE A 685 -11.90 -3.63 -10.10
C ILE A 685 -11.05 -3.67 -11.36
N GLY A 686 -11.26 -4.65 -12.25
CA GLY A 686 -10.51 -4.76 -13.49
C GLY A 686 -10.72 -3.58 -14.43
N ILE A 687 -11.96 -3.12 -14.56
CA ILE A 687 -12.30 -1.93 -15.36
C ILE A 687 -11.70 -0.66 -14.73
N CYS A 688 -11.80 -0.50 -13.41
CA CYS A 688 -11.22 0.65 -12.69
C CYS A 688 -9.68 0.71 -12.85
N ASN A 689 -9.00 -0.42 -12.69
CA ASN A 689 -7.55 -0.52 -12.89
C ASN A 689 -7.15 -0.15 -14.32
N CYS A 690 -7.87 -0.65 -15.33
CA CYS A 690 -7.60 -0.32 -16.73
C CYS A 690 -7.78 1.19 -17.01
N ILE A 691 -8.89 1.80 -16.57
CA ILE A 691 -9.12 3.24 -16.71
C ILE A 691 -8.01 4.04 -16.00
N ARG A 692 -7.71 3.72 -14.73
CA ARG A 692 -6.69 4.37 -13.89
C ARG A 692 -5.28 4.21 -14.50
N ARG A 693 -4.99 3.09 -15.17
CA ARG A 693 -3.73 2.83 -15.91
C ARG A 693 -3.66 3.62 -17.23
N GLY A 694 -4.74 3.65 -18.02
CA GLY A 694 -4.78 4.32 -19.33
C GLY A 694 -4.87 5.85 -19.31
N LEU A 695 -5.56 6.46 -18.33
CA LEU A 695 -5.75 7.92 -18.27
C LEU A 695 -4.42 8.69 -18.11
N SER A 696 -4.13 9.63 -19.00
CA SER A 696 -3.01 10.57 -18.83
C SER A 696 -3.28 11.58 -17.69
N PRO A 697 -2.26 12.23 -17.11
CA PRO A 697 -2.45 13.29 -16.11
C PRO A 697 -3.28 14.49 -16.61
N ALA A 698 -3.28 14.76 -17.93
CA ALA A 698 -4.14 15.76 -18.55
C ALA A 698 -5.63 15.38 -18.45
N ASN A 699 -5.93 14.07 -18.54
CA ASN A 699 -7.27 13.49 -18.44
C ASN A 699 -7.63 13.03 -17.00
N ALA A 700 -6.91 13.50 -15.97
CA ALA A 700 -7.25 13.25 -14.58
C ALA A 700 -8.69 13.70 -14.28
N VAL A 701 -9.44 12.87 -13.54
CA VAL A 701 -10.90 13.02 -13.37
C VAL A 701 -11.24 14.29 -12.60
N ARG A 702 -12.25 15.02 -13.08
CA ARG A 702 -12.81 16.25 -12.49
C ARG A 702 -14.33 16.22 -12.63
N SER A 703 -15.03 17.11 -11.93
CA SER A 703 -16.48 17.31 -12.10
C SER A 703 -16.91 17.52 -13.56
N SER A 704 -16.08 18.20 -14.37
CA SER A 704 -16.33 18.41 -15.80
C SER A 704 -16.00 17.22 -16.72
N SER A 705 -15.45 16.11 -16.19
CA SER A 705 -15.11 14.93 -16.98
C SER A 705 -16.38 14.17 -17.38
N ALA A 706 -16.37 13.61 -18.59
CA ALA A 706 -17.42 12.74 -19.10
C ALA A 706 -16.90 11.33 -19.36
N GLY A 707 -17.74 10.32 -19.06
CA GLY A 707 -17.52 8.93 -19.41
C GLY A 707 -18.65 8.38 -20.28
N LEU A 708 -18.36 7.40 -21.14
CA LEU A 708 -19.31 6.77 -22.05
C LEU A 708 -19.26 5.24 -21.93
N VAL A 709 -20.41 4.60 -21.77
CA VAL A 709 -20.55 3.14 -21.70
C VAL A 709 -21.37 2.64 -22.87
N ILE A 710 -20.82 1.67 -23.61
CA ILE A 710 -21.48 1.00 -24.73
C ILE A 710 -22.02 -0.36 -24.26
N GLY A 711 -23.32 -0.57 -24.39
CA GLY A 711 -24.02 -1.77 -23.93
C GLY A 711 -24.75 -1.61 -22.58
N SER A 712 -25.56 -2.62 -22.22
CA SER A 712 -26.41 -2.59 -21.01
C SER A 712 -26.32 -3.85 -20.13
N GLY A 713 -25.32 -4.70 -20.33
CA GLY A 713 -25.15 -5.97 -19.60
C GLY A 713 -24.55 -5.84 -18.19
N GLY A 714 -24.23 -6.97 -17.56
CA GLY A 714 -23.55 -7.01 -16.25
C GLY A 714 -22.20 -6.24 -16.25
N MET A 715 -21.45 -6.34 -17.34
CA MET A 715 -20.20 -5.57 -17.52
C MET A 715 -20.44 -4.06 -17.62
N ALA A 716 -21.54 -3.62 -18.23
CA ALA A 716 -21.88 -2.20 -18.33
C ALA A 716 -22.27 -1.60 -16.97
N ARG A 717 -22.93 -2.38 -16.10
CA ARG A 717 -23.15 -2.01 -14.68
C ARG A 717 -21.81 -1.80 -13.97
N ALA A 718 -20.91 -2.78 -14.05
CA ALA A 718 -19.59 -2.66 -13.46
C ALA A 718 -18.81 -1.44 -13.99
N ALA A 719 -18.87 -1.16 -15.30
CA ALA A 719 -18.23 0.00 -15.91
C ALA A 719 -18.75 1.35 -15.38
N ILE A 720 -20.07 1.52 -15.27
CA ILE A 720 -20.67 2.72 -14.67
C ILE A 720 -20.21 2.87 -13.22
N TYR A 721 -20.18 1.78 -12.46
CA TYR A 721 -19.71 1.81 -11.07
C TYR A 721 -18.22 2.16 -10.96
N SER A 722 -17.34 1.65 -11.84
CA SER A 722 -15.93 2.06 -11.90
C SER A 722 -15.78 3.55 -12.21
N MET A 723 -16.58 4.10 -13.13
CA MET A 723 -16.58 5.54 -13.43
C MET A 723 -17.02 6.37 -12.21
N ILE A 724 -18.10 5.97 -11.53
CA ILE A 724 -18.55 6.61 -10.29
C ILE A 724 -17.46 6.54 -9.20
N HIS A 725 -16.84 5.38 -9.00
CA HIS A 725 -15.78 5.20 -8.01
C HIS A 725 -14.56 6.07 -8.30
N LEU A 726 -14.22 6.30 -9.57
CA LEU A 726 -13.15 7.21 -10.01
C LEU A 726 -13.56 8.70 -10.03
N GLY A 727 -14.75 9.05 -9.52
CA GLY A 727 -15.21 10.43 -9.38
C GLY A 727 -15.87 11.05 -10.62
N VAL A 728 -16.19 10.27 -11.66
CA VAL A 728 -16.84 10.78 -12.87
C VAL A 728 -18.30 11.15 -12.58
N GLN A 729 -18.64 12.44 -12.70
CA GLN A 729 -19.99 12.94 -12.41
C GLN A 729 -20.94 12.89 -13.62
N ASN A 730 -20.42 12.84 -14.85
CA ASN A 730 -21.23 12.82 -16.07
C ASN A 730 -20.98 11.52 -16.85
N ILE A 731 -21.95 10.61 -16.82
CA ILE A 731 -21.84 9.29 -17.44
C ILE A 731 -22.94 9.18 -18.49
N PHE A 732 -22.58 8.70 -19.68
CA PHE A 732 -23.50 8.48 -20.80
C PHE A 732 -23.55 7.00 -21.15
N ILE A 733 -24.72 6.50 -21.54
CA ILE A 733 -24.93 5.13 -22.03
C ILE A 733 -25.42 5.21 -23.48
N TYR A 734 -24.84 4.40 -24.36
CA TYR A 734 -25.46 4.01 -25.62
C TYR A 734 -25.70 2.49 -25.63
N ASN A 735 -26.88 2.05 -26.11
CA ASN A 735 -27.20 0.63 -26.24
C ASN A 735 -28.24 0.41 -27.35
N ARG A 736 -28.10 -0.69 -28.11
CA ARG A 736 -29.01 -1.06 -29.23
C ARG A 736 -30.50 -1.07 -28.87
N THR A 737 -30.83 -1.38 -27.61
CA THR A 737 -32.21 -1.35 -27.10
C THR A 737 -32.33 -0.26 -26.03
N PHE A 738 -33.03 0.84 -26.37
CA PHE A 738 -33.16 2.02 -25.51
C PHE A 738 -33.65 1.69 -24.09
N THR A 739 -34.72 0.91 -23.96
CA THR A 739 -35.32 0.53 -22.66
C THR A 739 -34.35 -0.19 -21.72
N ASN A 740 -33.30 -0.83 -22.25
CA ASN A 740 -32.27 -1.46 -21.41
C ASN A 740 -31.21 -0.45 -20.92
N ALA A 741 -30.91 0.61 -21.69
CA ALA A 741 -30.14 1.75 -21.19
C ALA A 741 -30.95 2.57 -20.17
N GLU A 742 -32.26 2.73 -20.38
CA GLU A 742 -33.18 3.40 -19.45
C GLU A 742 -33.25 2.72 -18.08
N ARG A 743 -33.47 1.39 -18.05
CA ARG A 743 -33.40 0.58 -16.83
C ARG A 743 -32.06 0.71 -16.10
N LEU A 744 -30.97 0.84 -16.85
CA LEU A 744 -29.61 0.97 -16.31
C LEU A 744 -29.33 2.37 -15.77
N ALA A 745 -29.73 3.43 -16.48
CA ALA A 745 -29.64 4.81 -16.02
C ALA A 745 -30.51 5.04 -14.77
N HIS A 746 -31.76 4.57 -14.78
CA HIS A 746 -32.65 4.63 -13.61
C HIS A 746 -32.08 3.87 -12.40
N HIS A 747 -31.46 2.69 -12.61
CA HIS A 747 -30.84 1.90 -11.55
C HIS A 747 -29.75 2.68 -10.78
N TYR A 748 -28.99 3.55 -11.45
CA TYR A 748 -27.97 4.39 -10.81
C TYR A 748 -28.51 5.74 -10.33
N ASN A 749 -29.29 6.45 -11.15
CA ASN A 749 -29.82 7.79 -10.82
C ASN A 749 -30.72 7.81 -9.58
N ARG A 750 -31.30 6.68 -9.19
CA ARG A 750 -32.06 6.53 -7.93
C ARG A 750 -31.20 6.25 -6.70
N GLN A 751 -29.98 5.73 -6.87
CA GLN A 751 -29.09 5.38 -5.75
C GLN A 751 -28.30 6.60 -5.28
N ASP A 752 -28.04 6.70 -3.98
CA ASP A 752 -27.26 7.78 -3.39
C ASP A 752 -25.76 7.45 -3.40
N LEU A 753 -25.21 7.22 -4.59
CA LEU A 753 -23.80 6.91 -4.79
C LEU A 753 -22.98 8.20 -4.91
N HIS A 754 -22.45 8.67 -3.79
CA HIS A 754 -21.39 9.69 -3.80
C HIS A 754 -20.01 9.06 -3.96
N SER A 755 -19.18 9.62 -4.83
CA SER A 755 -17.75 9.33 -4.85
C SER A 755 -17.08 9.98 -3.63
N LYS A 756 -16.52 9.16 -2.73
CA LYS A 756 -15.85 9.65 -1.51
C LYS A 756 -14.64 10.55 -1.79
N GLU A 757 -14.10 10.49 -3.01
CA GLU A 757 -12.99 11.31 -3.51
C GLU A 757 -13.44 12.72 -3.92
N ALA A 758 -14.69 12.91 -4.36
CA ALA A 758 -15.13 14.20 -4.90
C ALA A 758 -15.59 15.15 -3.78
N ARG A 759 -14.66 16.02 -3.32
CA ARG A 759 -15.00 17.19 -2.48
C ARG A 759 -15.80 18.29 -3.21
N GLY A 760 -16.33 18.01 -4.41
CA GLY A 760 -17.28 18.86 -5.13
C GLY A 760 -18.68 18.23 -5.10
N SER A 761 -19.69 19.02 -4.70
CA SER A 761 -21.05 18.60 -4.31
C SER A 761 -21.96 17.99 -5.41
N GLY A 762 -21.39 17.56 -6.55
CA GLY A 762 -22.13 16.97 -7.67
C GLY A 762 -22.42 15.48 -7.46
N ARG A 763 -23.70 15.10 -7.41
CA ARG A 763 -24.15 13.71 -7.52
C ARG A 763 -23.87 13.20 -8.95
N PRO A 764 -23.30 12.00 -9.15
CA PRO A 764 -23.11 11.45 -10.48
C PRO A 764 -24.46 11.24 -11.17
N THR A 765 -24.54 11.62 -12.45
CA THR A 765 -25.76 11.52 -13.26
C THR A 765 -25.49 10.68 -14.50
N VAL A 766 -26.28 9.63 -14.67
CA VAL A 766 -26.23 8.71 -15.81
C VAL A 766 -27.30 9.11 -16.82
N ARG A 767 -26.87 9.38 -18.06
CA ARG A 767 -27.71 9.87 -19.18
C ARG A 767 -27.67 8.87 -20.34
N ILE A 768 -28.61 8.98 -21.26
CA ILE A 768 -28.75 8.07 -22.41
C ILE A 768 -28.52 8.86 -23.69
N ILE A 769 -27.78 8.28 -24.64
CA ILE A 769 -27.72 8.74 -26.03
C ILE A 769 -28.61 7.78 -26.84
N ALA A 770 -29.55 8.31 -27.63
CA ALA A 770 -30.60 7.49 -28.24
C ALA A 770 -30.13 6.79 -29.52
N SER A 771 -29.32 7.47 -30.33
CA SER A 771 -28.79 6.99 -31.60
C SER A 771 -27.30 7.29 -31.78
N LEU A 772 -26.61 6.52 -32.62
CA LEU A 772 -25.24 6.80 -33.06
C LEU A 772 -25.16 8.01 -34.01
N SER A 773 -26.30 8.44 -34.57
CA SER A 773 -26.42 9.69 -35.32
C SER A 773 -26.42 10.94 -34.43
N ASP A 774 -26.69 10.81 -33.13
CA ASP A 774 -26.87 11.95 -32.25
C ASP A 774 -25.55 12.69 -32.01
N PRO A 775 -25.52 14.03 -32.10
CA PRO A 775 -24.35 14.81 -31.74
C PRO A 775 -24.01 14.61 -30.25
N TRP A 776 -22.73 14.78 -29.90
CA TRP A 776 -22.35 14.72 -28.48
C TRP A 776 -23.12 15.78 -27.67
N PRO A 777 -23.73 15.43 -26.52
CA PRO A 777 -24.64 16.33 -25.81
C PRO A 777 -24.03 17.70 -25.47
N ALA A 778 -24.70 18.76 -25.95
CA ALA A 778 -24.26 20.14 -25.77
C ALA A 778 -24.10 20.51 -24.29
N GLY A 779 -23.10 21.34 -23.99
CA GLY A 779 -22.73 21.73 -22.62
C GLY A 779 -21.81 20.74 -21.89
N PHE A 780 -21.62 19.52 -22.42
CA PHE A 780 -20.67 18.54 -21.87
C PHE A 780 -19.39 18.47 -22.70
N LYS A 781 -18.26 18.23 -22.03
CA LYS A 781 -17.00 17.87 -22.72
C LYS A 781 -17.13 16.48 -23.35
N GLN A 782 -16.40 16.26 -24.43
CA GLN A 782 -16.23 14.94 -25.05
C GLN A 782 -15.73 13.91 -24.01
N PRO A 783 -16.08 12.62 -24.14
CA PRO A 783 -15.71 11.61 -23.17
C PRO A 783 -14.19 11.37 -23.21
N THR A 784 -13.55 11.35 -22.04
CA THR A 784 -12.13 10.95 -21.90
C THR A 784 -11.96 9.51 -21.40
N ILE A 785 -13.08 8.86 -21.08
CA ILE A 785 -13.17 7.47 -20.60
C ILE A 785 -14.32 6.80 -21.37
N VAL A 786 -14.02 5.74 -22.11
CA VAL A 786 -15.03 4.94 -22.83
C VAL A 786 -14.87 3.47 -22.43
N VAL A 787 -15.98 2.78 -22.18
CA VAL A 787 -15.97 1.34 -21.88
C VAL A 787 -16.99 0.60 -22.73
N SER A 788 -16.55 -0.42 -23.46
CA SER A 788 -17.39 -1.27 -24.31
C SER A 788 -17.68 -2.60 -23.64
N GLY A 789 -18.94 -2.81 -23.27
CA GLY A 789 -19.46 -4.02 -22.63
C GLY A 789 -20.32 -4.89 -23.55
N ILE A 790 -20.18 -4.74 -24.88
CA ILE A 790 -20.87 -5.55 -25.89
C ILE A 790 -20.06 -6.82 -26.23
N PRO A 791 -20.70 -7.91 -26.69
CA PRO A 791 -19.98 -9.06 -27.26
C PRO A 791 -19.21 -8.67 -28.52
N ALA A 792 -18.12 -9.40 -28.81
CA ALA A 792 -17.42 -9.34 -30.10
C ALA A 792 -17.55 -10.63 -30.93
N HIS A 793 -18.27 -11.63 -30.42
CA HIS A 793 -18.64 -12.88 -31.09
C HIS A 793 -20.17 -13.04 -31.12
N SER A 794 -20.67 -14.00 -31.88
CA SER A 794 -22.11 -14.29 -31.99
C SER A 794 -22.68 -14.91 -30.71
N ILE A 795 -23.86 -14.45 -30.27
CA ILE A 795 -24.57 -14.97 -29.10
C ILE A 795 -26.00 -15.30 -29.50
N GLY A 796 -26.43 -16.54 -29.27
CA GLY A 796 -27.82 -16.97 -29.50
C GLY A 796 -28.28 -16.92 -30.96
N GLY A 797 -27.35 -16.92 -31.92
CA GLY A 797 -27.63 -16.78 -33.35
C GLY A 797 -27.51 -15.36 -33.90
N GLU A 798 -27.43 -14.34 -33.03
CA GLU A 798 -27.13 -12.96 -33.45
C GLU A 798 -25.67 -12.84 -33.92
N PRO A 799 -25.37 -12.12 -35.02
CA PRO A 799 -24.01 -11.92 -35.50
C PRO A 799 -23.18 -11.01 -34.57
N ALA A 800 -21.86 -11.10 -34.68
CA ALA A 800 -20.93 -10.22 -33.95
C ALA A 800 -21.18 -8.72 -34.27
N PRO A 801 -21.31 -7.85 -33.26
CA PRO A 801 -21.50 -6.41 -33.47
C PRO A 801 -20.31 -5.74 -34.20
N ASN A 802 -20.52 -5.29 -35.44
CA ASN A 802 -19.57 -4.47 -36.17
C ASN A 802 -19.61 -2.99 -35.68
N PHE A 803 -19.23 -2.76 -34.43
CA PHE A 803 -19.37 -1.46 -33.77
C PHE A 803 -18.18 -0.52 -34.01
N HIS A 804 -18.44 0.61 -34.67
CA HIS A 804 -17.57 1.79 -34.69
C HIS A 804 -18.22 2.92 -33.88
N MET A 805 -17.41 3.67 -33.14
CA MET A 805 -17.87 4.85 -32.43
C MET A 805 -17.94 6.06 -33.37
N PRO A 806 -18.99 6.91 -33.32
CA PRO A 806 -19.04 8.14 -34.10
C PRO A 806 -17.78 8.99 -33.90
N THR A 807 -17.19 9.47 -34.99
CA THR A 807 -15.94 10.26 -34.97
C THR A 807 -16.06 11.48 -34.06
N GLN A 808 -17.21 12.16 -34.13
CA GLN A 808 -17.59 13.29 -33.28
C GLN A 808 -17.56 12.99 -31.76
N TRP A 809 -17.61 11.73 -31.31
CA TRP A 809 -17.49 11.37 -29.88
C TRP A 809 -16.04 11.06 -29.47
N LEU A 810 -15.11 10.99 -30.43
CA LEU A 810 -13.67 10.73 -30.24
C LEU A 810 -12.81 12.01 -30.29
N GLU A 811 -13.43 13.18 -30.40
CA GLU A 811 -12.77 14.46 -30.69
C GLU A 811 -12.08 15.14 -29.51
N SER A 812 -12.00 14.50 -28.34
CA SER A 812 -11.28 15.01 -27.17
C SER A 812 -9.88 15.55 -27.56
N PRO A 813 -9.54 16.82 -27.22
CA PRO A 813 -8.28 17.43 -27.62
C PRO A 813 -7.07 16.85 -26.87
N THR A 814 -7.31 16.18 -25.74
CA THR A 814 -6.31 15.50 -24.90
C THR A 814 -6.41 13.97 -25.01
N GLY A 815 -7.17 13.46 -25.99
CA GLY A 815 -7.46 12.03 -26.14
C GLY A 815 -8.24 11.46 -24.96
N GLY A 816 -7.98 10.21 -24.61
CA GLY A 816 -8.72 9.48 -23.59
C GLY A 816 -8.30 8.01 -23.50
N VAL A 817 -9.06 7.22 -22.73
CA VAL A 817 -8.92 5.76 -22.69
C VAL A 817 -10.20 5.10 -23.21
N VAL A 818 -10.06 4.09 -24.06
CA VAL A 818 -11.13 3.16 -24.44
C VAL A 818 -10.77 1.78 -23.90
N VAL A 819 -11.66 1.18 -23.13
CA VAL A 819 -11.51 -0.20 -22.62
C VAL A 819 -12.59 -1.06 -23.28
N ASP A 820 -12.19 -2.01 -24.14
CA ASP A 820 -13.11 -3.00 -24.71
C ASP A 820 -13.06 -4.28 -23.87
N LEU A 821 -14.22 -4.76 -23.41
CA LEU A 821 -14.30 -5.85 -22.43
C LEU A 821 -14.38 -7.23 -23.11
N ALA A 822 -14.48 -7.26 -24.44
CA ALA A 822 -14.25 -8.46 -25.22
C ALA A 822 -12.75 -8.80 -25.30
N TYR A 823 -12.41 -10.08 -25.14
CA TYR A 823 -11.08 -10.63 -25.45
C TYR A 823 -11.08 -11.63 -26.61
N LYS A 824 -12.25 -12.02 -27.12
CA LYS A 824 -12.37 -12.96 -28.23
C LYS A 824 -13.39 -12.43 -29.27
N PRO A 825 -12.91 -11.86 -30.40
CA PRO A 825 -11.51 -11.49 -30.71
C PRO A 825 -11.04 -10.22 -29.95
N LEU A 826 -9.72 -10.02 -29.86
CA LEU A 826 -9.10 -8.77 -29.37
C LEU A 826 -9.19 -7.61 -30.35
N ASN A 827 -9.13 -7.91 -31.65
CA ASN A 827 -8.98 -6.92 -32.71
C ASN A 827 -10.35 -6.43 -33.23
N THR A 828 -11.20 -6.00 -32.30
CA THR A 828 -12.54 -5.45 -32.55
C THR A 828 -12.48 -4.19 -33.44
N PRO A 829 -13.57 -3.81 -34.13
CA PRO A 829 -13.59 -2.61 -34.96
C PRO A 829 -13.35 -1.33 -34.15
N LEU A 830 -13.84 -1.29 -32.90
CA LEU A 830 -13.59 -0.22 -31.93
C LEU A 830 -12.12 -0.16 -31.49
N MET A 831 -11.47 -1.30 -31.25
CA MET A 831 -10.04 -1.34 -30.91
C MET A 831 -9.16 -0.91 -32.09
N LYS A 832 -9.48 -1.34 -33.31
CA LYS A 832 -8.83 -0.86 -34.55
C LYS A 832 -8.96 0.65 -34.70
N GLN A 833 -10.17 1.19 -34.54
CA GLN A 833 -10.45 2.62 -34.60
C GLN A 833 -9.70 3.41 -33.51
N THR A 834 -9.65 2.92 -32.28
CA THR A 834 -8.97 3.60 -31.17
C THR A 834 -7.46 3.64 -31.38
N ARG A 835 -6.84 2.53 -31.78
CA ARG A 835 -5.39 2.46 -32.03
C ARG A 835 -4.95 3.38 -33.18
N ALA A 836 -5.79 3.54 -34.21
CA ALA A 836 -5.57 4.52 -35.29
C ALA A 836 -5.56 5.98 -34.82
N LEU A 837 -6.18 6.29 -33.66
CA LEU A 837 -6.20 7.63 -33.06
C LEU A 837 -5.16 7.82 -31.93
N SER A 838 -4.25 6.87 -31.75
CA SER A 838 -3.20 6.92 -30.71
C SER A 838 -2.33 8.18 -30.76
N TYR A 839 -2.05 8.71 -31.97
CA TYR A 839 -1.35 9.97 -32.18
C TYR A 839 -2.08 11.21 -31.59
N ARG A 840 -3.39 11.12 -31.30
CA ARG A 840 -4.18 12.12 -30.57
C ARG A 840 -4.24 11.87 -29.06
N GLY A 841 -3.44 10.95 -28.52
CA GLY A 841 -3.43 10.59 -27.11
C GLY A 841 -4.53 9.62 -26.68
N TRP A 842 -5.14 8.88 -27.63
CA TRP A 842 -6.08 7.80 -27.31
C TRP A 842 -5.34 6.50 -26.94
N VAL A 843 -5.70 5.93 -25.79
CA VAL A 843 -5.16 4.65 -25.29
C VAL A 843 -6.24 3.58 -25.44
N ALA A 844 -5.91 2.50 -26.15
CA ALA A 844 -6.76 1.32 -26.29
C ALA A 844 -6.33 0.23 -25.30
N LEU A 845 -7.27 -0.30 -24.51
CA LEU A 845 -7.09 -1.46 -23.63
C LEU A 845 -8.17 -2.49 -23.97
N ASP A 846 -7.84 -3.79 -23.90
CA ASP A 846 -8.74 -4.88 -24.30
C ASP A 846 -9.01 -5.90 -23.19
N GLY A 847 -9.82 -6.93 -23.47
CA GLY A 847 -10.26 -7.86 -22.44
C GLY A 847 -9.13 -8.65 -21.76
N LEU A 848 -7.93 -8.77 -22.35
CA LEU A 848 -6.75 -9.36 -21.68
C LEU A 848 -6.06 -8.41 -20.70
N ASP A 849 -6.37 -7.11 -20.74
CA ASP A 849 -6.00 -6.19 -19.67
C ASP A 849 -6.94 -6.33 -18.46
N VAL A 850 -8.23 -6.58 -18.70
CA VAL A 850 -9.26 -6.62 -17.65
C VAL A 850 -9.38 -8.00 -16.99
N LEU A 851 -9.28 -9.09 -17.76
CA LEU A 851 -9.48 -10.47 -17.29
C LEU A 851 -8.49 -10.89 -16.18
N PRO A 852 -7.19 -10.56 -16.23
CA PRO A 852 -6.28 -10.81 -15.13
C PRO A 852 -6.66 -10.00 -13.89
N GLU A 853 -6.94 -8.70 -14.04
CA GLU A 853 -7.21 -7.80 -12.92
C GLU A 853 -8.45 -8.21 -12.09
N GLN A 854 -9.56 -8.57 -12.75
CA GLN A 854 -10.73 -9.14 -12.03
C GLN A 854 -10.44 -10.55 -11.46
N GLY A 855 -9.52 -11.29 -12.06
CA GLY A 855 -9.06 -12.62 -11.64
C GLY A 855 -8.15 -12.60 -10.41
N PHE A 856 -7.29 -11.59 -10.26
CA PHE A 856 -6.46 -11.40 -9.06
C PHE A 856 -7.33 -11.18 -7.83
N ALA A 857 -8.30 -10.26 -7.95
CA ALA A 857 -9.28 -10.00 -6.90
C ALA A 857 -10.14 -11.23 -6.59
N GLN A 858 -10.46 -12.07 -7.59
CA GLN A 858 -11.11 -13.37 -7.38
C GLN A 858 -10.21 -14.38 -6.65
N PHE A 859 -8.92 -14.47 -6.96
CA PHE A 859 -7.99 -15.35 -6.25
C PHE A 859 -7.84 -14.95 -4.77
N GLU A 860 -7.71 -13.66 -4.49
CA GLU A 860 -7.77 -13.08 -3.14
C GLU A 860 -9.13 -13.39 -2.47
N LEU A 861 -10.21 -13.19 -3.23
CA LEU A 861 -11.61 -13.58 -2.97
C LEU A 861 -11.77 -15.04 -2.51
N PHE A 862 -11.07 -15.97 -3.15
CA PHE A 862 -11.24 -17.41 -3.00
C PHE A 862 -10.32 -18.05 -1.97
N THR A 863 -9.09 -17.54 -1.81
CA THR A 863 -8.04 -18.22 -1.03
C THR A 863 -7.66 -17.54 0.28
N GLY A 864 -7.97 -16.23 0.42
CA GLY A 864 -7.39 -15.43 1.51
C GLY A 864 -5.87 -15.19 1.39
N ARG A 865 -5.25 -15.59 0.26
CA ARG A 865 -3.84 -15.38 -0.09
C ARG A 865 -3.70 -14.34 -1.20
N ARG A 866 -2.54 -13.69 -1.25
CA ARG A 866 -2.20 -12.71 -2.30
C ARG A 866 -2.10 -13.41 -3.65
N ALA A 867 -2.69 -12.79 -4.66
CA ALA A 867 -2.63 -13.28 -6.03
C ALA A 867 -1.21 -13.08 -6.60
N PRO A 868 -0.57 -14.09 -7.21
CA PRO A 868 0.72 -13.92 -7.89
C PRO A 868 0.49 -13.22 -9.25
N ARG A 869 0.16 -11.92 -9.21
CA ARG A 869 -0.44 -11.16 -10.33
C ARG A 869 0.38 -11.21 -11.61
N ARG A 870 1.71 -11.09 -11.51
CA ARG A 870 2.62 -11.18 -12.66
C ARG A 870 2.48 -12.54 -13.38
N VAL A 871 2.43 -13.65 -12.64
CA VAL A 871 2.29 -14.99 -13.23
C VAL A 871 0.88 -15.23 -13.77
N MET A 872 -0.15 -14.78 -13.04
CA MET A 872 -1.53 -14.88 -13.50
C MET A 872 -1.77 -14.08 -14.80
N ARG A 873 -1.11 -12.93 -14.96
CA ARG A 873 -1.13 -12.15 -16.22
C ARG A 873 -0.37 -12.87 -17.33
N SER A 874 0.84 -13.40 -17.07
CA SER A 874 1.65 -14.04 -18.11
C SER A 874 0.98 -15.30 -18.67
N ILE A 875 0.38 -16.16 -17.83
CA ILE A 875 -0.28 -17.38 -18.32
C ILE A 875 -1.55 -17.07 -19.12
N VAL A 876 -2.31 -16.02 -18.76
CA VAL A 876 -3.46 -15.57 -19.57
C VAL A 876 -3.04 -15.06 -20.95
N LEU A 877 -1.88 -14.41 -21.05
CA LEU A 877 -1.31 -14.01 -22.34
C LEU A 877 -0.80 -15.21 -23.15
N GLN A 878 -0.23 -16.23 -22.50
CA GLN A 878 0.33 -17.43 -23.15
C GLN A 878 -0.75 -18.43 -23.63
N GLU A 879 -1.88 -18.52 -22.93
CA GLU A 879 -3.01 -19.41 -23.26
C GLU A 879 -4.02 -18.77 -24.23
N TYR A 880 -3.86 -17.48 -24.58
CA TYR A 880 -4.77 -16.80 -25.50
C TYR A 880 -4.62 -17.32 -26.94
N LYS A 881 -5.77 -17.65 -27.54
CA LYS A 881 -5.91 -18.01 -28.96
C LYS A 881 -7.08 -17.25 -29.56
N ASP A 882 -6.94 -16.81 -30.80
CA ASP A 882 -7.97 -16.06 -31.50
C ASP A 882 -9.16 -16.94 -31.96
N ASP A 883 -10.06 -16.40 -32.77
CA ASP A 883 -11.26 -17.10 -33.25
C ASP A 883 -10.94 -18.27 -34.19
N GLU A 884 -9.83 -18.20 -34.93
CA GLU A 884 -9.35 -19.26 -35.82
C GLU A 884 -8.52 -20.31 -35.07
N GLY A 885 -8.14 -20.03 -33.82
CA GLY A 885 -7.30 -20.88 -32.98
C GLY A 885 -5.80 -20.59 -33.14
N ASN A 886 -5.45 -19.53 -33.87
CA ASN A 886 -4.07 -19.09 -34.07
C ASN A 886 -3.55 -18.33 -32.83
N ASN A 887 -2.22 -18.32 -32.71
CA ASN A 887 -1.50 -17.56 -31.70
C ASN A 887 -0.89 -16.32 -32.35
N ASP A 888 -1.27 -15.10 -31.94
CA ASP A 888 -0.55 -13.86 -32.28
C ASP A 888 0.73 -13.76 -31.43
N HIS A 889 1.68 -14.65 -31.72
CA HIS A 889 2.87 -14.87 -30.90
C HIS A 889 3.68 -13.58 -30.69
N GLN A 890 3.79 -12.71 -31.71
CA GLN A 890 4.52 -11.45 -31.59
C GLN A 890 3.79 -10.49 -30.65
N ALA A 891 2.50 -10.22 -30.84
CA ALA A 891 1.78 -9.29 -29.97
C ALA A 891 1.66 -9.79 -28.51
N ILE A 892 1.64 -11.12 -28.32
CA ILE A 892 1.73 -11.75 -27.00
C ILE A 892 3.12 -11.55 -26.38
N GLN A 893 4.19 -11.78 -27.15
CA GLN A 893 5.58 -11.64 -26.68
C GLN A 893 5.94 -10.18 -26.36
N ASP A 894 5.51 -9.23 -27.19
CA ASP A 894 5.66 -7.79 -26.95
C ASP A 894 4.96 -7.38 -25.63
N ARG A 895 3.75 -7.89 -25.37
CA ARG A 895 3.02 -7.65 -24.12
C ARG A 895 3.75 -8.24 -22.91
N LEU A 896 4.30 -9.46 -23.03
CA LEU A 896 5.07 -10.11 -21.97
C LEU A 896 6.34 -9.33 -21.62
N GLN A 897 7.04 -8.78 -22.62
CA GLN A 897 8.21 -7.90 -22.43
C GLN A 897 7.83 -6.54 -21.81
N GLN A 898 6.62 -6.04 -22.05
CA GLN A 898 6.12 -4.76 -21.51
C GLN A 898 5.43 -4.89 -20.13
N MET A 899 5.65 -5.98 -19.39
CA MET A 899 5.04 -6.17 -18.06
C MET A 899 5.75 -5.44 -16.92
N ASP A 900 7.00 -5.00 -17.10
CA ASP A 900 7.86 -4.56 -15.99
C ASP A 900 7.36 -3.31 -15.24
N GLY A 901 7.15 -3.49 -13.93
CA GLY A 901 6.63 -2.49 -13.01
C GLY A 901 5.20 -2.02 -13.34
N GLN A 902 4.38 -2.90 -13.93
CA GLN A 902 2.95 -2.93 -13.59
C GLN A 902 2.84 -3.58 -12.21
N PRO A 903 2.07 -3.02 -11.25
CA PRO A 903 2.05 -3.54 -9.88
C PRO A 903 1.71 -5.03 -9.81
N SER A 904 2.48 -5.73 -8.97
CA SER A 904 2.21 -7.08 -8.49
C SER A 904 1.03 -7.16 -7.52
#